data_AF-A0A3M7TEH8-F1
#
_entry.id   AF-A0A3M7TEH8-F1
#
_cell.length_a   1.000
_cell.length_b   1.000
_cell.length_c   1.000
_cell.angle_alpha   90.00
_cell.angle_beta   90.00
_cell.angle_gamma   90.00
#
_symmetry.space_group_name_H-M   'P 1'
#
loop_
_entity.id
_entity.type
_entity.pdbx_description
1 polymer ?
#
loop_
_entity_poly.entity_id
_entity_poly.type
_entity_poly.pdbx_seq_one_letter_code
_entity_poly.pdbx_strand_id
1 'polypeptide(L)'
;MSKKLFIYGILLFYKSIFGQTIELPKSIQSPNAASLGKYGDIPMDLSTGRANVNIPIYSLNEGGIALDVSLSYDTGGVRVNDVSGWVGQNWALNAGGLITRTVRGASNDELIFNLNEYPESQRGYYYQTHKLNTDSWNSYDHLRSLAANASGGNGGYTDNYMHDLEPDIFTFNFMGYSGKFFLGEDKTWKVRSDYNLKVMIDMNDNLIPMNFPTLGYQPGNPAPLRLPKAIAKIIIIDDKGNKFIFGGNMDNIEFSNGDFFRQSSTLIIPNSWYLSEVYNNLNQKVYSFEYERGNYQASFYNYNVHSDYRKSSDGNFWTPGGGCSYTYTPTALYAGGKLIIPTYLKTINGLKSNTKITFNSGERISSAYTDTVTEIPIWNIYSKWVGYFRNSFGTEFTDEIQKNYYYLTRKQDGITYNYEGGDPYGHINNFLKKLKWRKLNSIVMTGPNVSRSASFNYTDTTNQRLTLNSLSYDQKKYSFEYNNMELLPMSYLSAAIDHFGYFRGESFDMNPSAHYASREINTNTIQYGSLTKITYPLGGYTKFEYEPHTYSKSVDGNSNLINDQGVTSGLRIKKITDFSDSINKIEKEYLYKTDIGFQIPSGILVQRPQYYYPNWTIKTTSGVTFQKNIFSINSIIPLGNFSGSQIEYPTVIEKIMGNGYTKYSYTNYQDYPNSQYSGTISPQHSAFDPKTEFSYKRSKLKLKQYYSESNTLLKEEEYNYGETNPQKVRGYSYENYVPCSQVMDGVLTGNAYEIYYSDFNLLTKKTRIYGTSGQVYQTVESNDFVNYGTFGDNILKSKSFIDSNGKRISENYTYSFNRNGTEPYTSLTDKRIFAIVEKSKYINQELLTSVKTDYALVPTFNANGVAVSAQIFPQKTSEAKGNNSLETTLVVDKYDIDGHILKAHNNTGNYIYYYYGYNNLYPILKIEGVEIADESSILSNINTLKALLATDPVDYTQIKQQQSNIINSLPSHMCTLYTFKPSYGVSSIRYSSGIIEYYNYDSLGRLINVKDQNGKLLKSKTYEIKSQ
;
A
#
# COMPACT_ATOMS: atom_id res chain seq x y z
N MET A 1 -55.27 11.68 62.07
CA MET A 1 -55.21 13.14 61.81
C MET A 1 -53.74 13.56 61.77
N SER A 2 -53.35 14.35 60.77
CA SER A 2 -52.13 15.20 60.73
C SER A 2 -50.73 14.61 60.42
N LYS A 3 -50.37 14.70 59.13
CA LYS A 3 -49.09 15.20 58.52
C LYS A 3 -47.75 14.98 59.25
N LYS A 4 -46.82 14.29 58.57
CA LYS A 4 -45.38 14.67 58.52
C LYS A 4 -44.82 14.51 57.10
N LEU A 5 -44.26 15.62 56.61
CA LEU A 5 -43.49 15.82 55.37
C LEU A 5 -42.31 14.82 55.29
N PHE A 6 -42.08 14.21 54.13
CA PHE A 6 -40.78 13.62 53.76
C PHE A 6 -40.32 14.29 52.46
N ILE A 7 -39.24 15.07 52.57
CA ILE A 7 -38.54 15.71 51.46
C ILE A 7 -37.64 14.64 50.82
N TYR A 8 -37.92 14.28 49.57
CA TYR A 8 -36.98 13.53 48.74
C TYR A 8 -35.96 14.51 48.15
N GLY A 9 -34.74 14.48 48.67
CA GLY A 9 -33.58 15.13 48.06
C GLY A 9 -33.19 14.38 46.79
N ILE A 10 -33.38 15.02 45.63
CA ILE A 10 -32.85 14.56 44.35
C ILE A 10 -31.34 14.79 44.36
N LEU A 11 -30.58 13.72 44.64
CA LEU A 11 -29.15 13.67 44.33
C LEU A 11 -29.00 13.58 42.80
N LEU A 12 -28.78 14.72 42.15
CA LEU A 12 -28.31 14.81 40.76
C LEU A 12 -26.89 14.24 40.68
N PHE A 13 -26.76 12.93 40.50
CA PHE A 13 -25.54 12.35 39.95
C PHE A 13 -25.44 12.77 38.48
N TYR A 14 -24.56 13.74 38.18
CA TYR A 14 -24.09 13.99 36.82
C TYR A 14 -23.31 12.76 36.34
N LYS A 15 -24.00 11.84 35.66
CA LYS A 15 -23.35 10.84 34.80
C LYS A 15 -23.31 11.38 33.38
N SER A 16 -22.10 11.60 32.88
CA SER A 16 -21.85 11.93 31.47
C SER A 16 -22.36 10.79 30.59
N ILE A 17 -23.23 11.11 29.63
CA ILE A 17 -23.76 10.18 28.63
C ILE A 17 -22.77 10.16 27.45
N PHE A 18 -22.34 8.98 27.01
CA PHE A 18 -21.67 8.81 25.73
C PHE A 18 -22.73 8.50 24.67
N GLY A 19 -23.33 9.55 24.10
CA GLY A 19 -24.07 9.43 22.84
C GLY A 19 -23.09 9.29 21.67
N GLN A 20 -23.50 8.62 20.60
CA GLN A 20 -22.67 8.35 19.41
C GLN A 20 -22.03 9.64 18.87
N THR A 21 -20.72 9.78 19.08
CA THR A 21 -19.87 10.76 18.39
C THR A 21 -19.21 10.08 17.20
N ILE A 22 -19.14 10.76 16.05
CA ILE A 22 -18.29 10.31 14.94
C ILE A 22 -16.86 10.34 15.45
N GLU A 23 -16.25 9.16 15.59
CA GLU A 23 -14.92 9.03 16.15
C GLU A 23 -13.85 9.49 15.15
N LEU A 24 -12.79 10.11 15.66
CA LEU A 24 -11.58 10.36 14.88
C LEU A 24 -10.99 9.03 14.36
N PRO A 25 -10.25 9.03 13.23
CA PRO A 25 -9.65 7.82 12.68
C PRO A 25 -8.92 7.00 13.75
N LYS A 26 -9.23 5.71 13.90
CA LYS A 26 -8.70 4.87 15.01
C LYS A 26 -7.19 4.65 14.93
N SER A 27 -6.63 4.51 13.73
CA SER A 27 -5.19 4.51 13.48
C SER A 27 -4.78 5.71 12.62
N ILE A 28 -3.52 6.14 12.77
CA ILE A 28 -2.90 7.16 11.92
C ILE A 28 -1.45 6.82 11.63
N GLN A 29 -1.00 7.15 10.42
CA GLN A 29 0.36 6.93 9.95
C GLN A 29 1.15 8.25 9.89
N SER A 30 2.48 8.18 9.92
CA SER A 30 3.31 9.35 9.57
C SER A 30 3.05 9.81 8.14
N PRO A 31 3.37 11.06 7.76
CA PRO A 31 3.27 11.52 6.38
C PRO A 31 3.97 10.60 5.36
N ASN A 32 5.11 10.01 5.75
CA ASN A 32 5.86 9.09 4.90
C ASN A 32 5.08 7.78 4.69
N ALA A 33 4.62 7.15 5.77
CA ALA A 33 3.86 5.91 5.70
C ALA A 33 2.50 6.10 5.02
N ALA A 34 1.79 7.20 5.29
CA ALA A 34 0.51 7.53 4.65
C ALA A 34 0.67 7.72 3.13
N SER A 35 1.71 8.43 2.69
CA SER A 35 1.97 8.65 1.25
C SER A 35 2.21 7.34 0.51
N LEU A 36 3.05 6.45 1.06
CA LEU A 36 3.35 5.14 0.47
C LEU A 36 2.16 4.19 0.51
N GLY A 37 1.37 4.18 1.60
CA GLY A 37 0.12 3.43 1.68
C GLY A 37 -0.88 3.85 0.60
N LYS A 38 -0.99 5.16 0.32
CA LYS A 38 -1.87 5.71 -0.72
C LYS A 38 -1.53 5.21 -2.12
N TYR A 39 -0.25 5.04 -2.47
CA TYR A 39 0.15 4.46 -3.77
C TYR A 39 -0.21 2.97 -3.89
N GLY A 40 -0.29 2.25 -2.76
CA GLY A 40 -0.80 0.87 -2.75
C GLY A 40 -2.32 0.79 -2.85
N ASP A 41 -3.03 1.79 -2.31
CA ASP A 41 -4.49 1.80 -2.25
C ASP A 41 -5.14 2.36 -3.52
N ILE A 42 -4.70 3.52 -4.01
CA ILE A 42 -5.35 4.26 -5.11
C ILE A 42 -4.65 3.97 -6.44
N PRO A 43 -5.33 3.38 -7.43
CA PRO A 43 -4.77 3.19 -8.77
C PRO A 43 -4.37 4.51 -9.43
N MET A 44 -3.13 4.58 -9.91
CA MET A 44 -2.59 5.73 -10.64
C MET A 44 -2.88 5.57 -12.15
N ASP A 45 -4.17 5.56 -12.49
CA ASP A 45 -4.64 5.33 -13.85
C ASP A 45 -5.81 6.24 -14.25
N LEU A 46 -6.20 6.13 -15.53
CA LEU A 46 -7.25 6.94 -16.11
C LEU A 46 -8.64 6.70 -15.49
N SER A 47 -8.90 5.52 -14.92
CA SER A 47 -10.20 5.20 -14.30
C SER A 47 -10.48 6.05 -13.05
N THR A 48 -9.43 6.57 -12.41
CA THR A 48 -9.52 7.53 -11.29
C THR A 48 -9.18 8.96 -11.72
N GLY A 49 -8.80 9.17 -12.98
CA GLY A 49 -8.40 10.47 -13.53
C GLY A 49 -6.95 10.86 -13.23
N ARG A 50 -6.14 9.94 -12.70
CA ARG A 50 -4.75 10.20 -12.30
C ARG A 50 -3.76 9.84 -13.41
N ALA A 51 -2.61 10.49 -13.42
CA ALA A 51 -1.46 10.10 -14.24
C ALA A 51 -0.35 9.51 -13.38
N ASN A 52 0.31 8.49 -13.94
CA ASN A 52 1.47 7.85 -13.33
C ASN A 52 2.73 8.71 -13.58
N VAL A 53 3.19 9.40 -12.54
CA VAL A 53 4.44 10.19 -12.55
C VAL A 53 5.46 9.48 -11.68
N ASN A 54 6.51 8.94 -12.29
CA ASN A 54 7.58 8.20 -11.61
C ASN A 54 8.98 8.64 -12.09
N ILE A 55 9.86 8.98 -11.15
CA ILE A 55 11.25 9.38 -11.38
C ILE A 55 12.18 8.30 -10.81
N PRO A 56 12.78 7.43 -11.65
CA PRO A 56 13.73 6.42 -11.17
C PRO A 56 15.04 7.08 -10.70
N ILE A 57 15.59 6.59 -9.58
CA ILE A 57 16.87 7.04 -9.01
C ILE A 57 17.93 5.95 -9.14
N TYR A 58 17.60 4.73 -8.71
CA TYR A 58 18.52 3.60 -8.72
C TYR A 58 17.76 2.27 -8.68
N SER A 59 18.38 1.18 -9.12
CA SER A 59 17.80 -0.17 -9.07
C SER A 59 18.89 -1.17 -8.70
N LEU A 60 18.58 -2.08 -7.79
CA LEU A 60 19.41 -3.23 -7.40
C LEU A 60 18.71 -4.53 -7.78
N ASN A 61 19.49 -5.56 -8.05
CA ASN A 61 18.98 -6.91 -8.23
C ASN A 61 19.91 -7.90 -7.51
N GLU A 62 19.44 -8.42 -6.39
CA GLU A 62 20.18 -9.33 -5.52
C GLU A 62 19.45 -10.68 -5.51
N GLY A 63 20.12 -11.74 -5.96
CA GLY A 63 19.53 -13.09 -5.97
C GLY A 63 18.24 -13.22 -6.79
N GLY A 64 18.10 -12.44 -7.87
CA GLY A 64 16.92 -12.44 -8.74
C GLY A 64 15.76 -11.59 -8.24
N ILE A 65 15.94 -10.82 -7.16
CA ILE A 65 14.92 -9.95 -6.57
C ILE A 65 15.29 -8.49 -6.82
N ALA A 66 14.47 -7.80 -7.62
CA ALA A 66 14.67 -6.39 -7.96
C ALA A 66 14.20 -5.47 -6.82
N LEU A 67 15.01 -4.45 -6.51
CA LEU A 67 14.68 -3.35 -5.60
C LEU A 67 14.90 -2.03 -6.33
N ASP A 68 13.80 -1.34 -6.62
CA ASP A 68 13.84 -0.02 -7.24
C ASP A 68 13.76 1.09 -6.18
N VAL A 69 14.58 2.12 -6.38
CA VAL A 69 14.53 3.39 -5.66
C VAL A 69 14.02 4.46 -6.62
N SER A 70 12.82 4.99 -6.37
CA SER A 70 12.17 5.98 -7.23
C SER A 70 11.34 6.99 -6.44
N LEU A 71 11.00 8.11 -7.08
CA LEU A 71 9.99 9.04 -6.57
C LEU A 71 8.70 8.90 -7.36
N SER A 72 7.56 8.89 -6.70
CA SER A 72 6.25 8.97 -7.32
C SER A 72 5.54 10.26 -6.89
N TYR A 73 4.75 10.85 -7.79
CA TYR A 73 3.95 12.06 -7.49
C TYR A 73 2.45 11.80 -7.61
N ASP A 74 1.69 12.26 -6.61
CA ASP A 74 0.24 12.16 -6.57
C ASP A 74 -0.42 13.32 -7.32
N THR A 75 -1.01 13.00 -8.48
CA THR A 75 -1.66 13.92 -9.41
C THR A 75 -3.09 14.31 -9.04
N GLY A 76 -3.65 13.81 -7.93
CA GLY A 76 -5.03 14.08 -7.51
C GLY A 76 -5.29 15.45 -6.86
N GLY A 77 -4.28 16.31 -6.76
CA GLY A 77 -4.32 17.61 -6.08
C GLY A 77 -3.86 17.55 -4.62
N VAL A 78 -3.70 18.72 -3.99
CA VAL A 78 -3.19 18.85 -2.61
C VAL A 78 -4.35 19.07 -1.64
N ARG A 79 -4.54 18.16 -0.69
CA ARG A 79 -5.46 18.39 0.44
C ARG A 79 -4.77 19.26 1.49
N VAL A 80 -5.52 20.14 2.11
CA VAL A 80 -4.99 21.09 3.10
C VAL A 80 -4.41 20.35 4.30
N ASN A 81 -5.06 19.30 4.80
CA ASN A 81 -4.63 18.55 5.97
C ASN A 81 -3.49 17.55 5.68
N ASP A 82 -3.14 17.32 4.42
CA ASP A 82 -2.08 16.37 4.05
C ASP A 82 -0.71 16.99 4.34
N VAL A 83 -0.13 16.62 5.49
CA VAL A 83 1.24 17.00 5.85
C VAL A 83 2.23 16.39 4.86
N SER A 84 3.17 17.20 4.37
CA SER A 84 4.18 16.74 3.39
C SER A 84 5.11 15.69 4.02
N GLY A 85 5.40 14.62 3.27
CA GLY A 85 6.46 13.67 3.61
C GLY A 85 7.85 14.28 3.45
N TRP A 86 8.88 13.50 3.78
CA TRP A 86 10.29 13.94 3.76
C TRP A 86 10.86 14.25 2.37
N VAL A 87 10.13 13.92 1.29
CA VAL A 87 10.51 14.27 -0.09
C VAL A 87 9.63 15.36 -0.71
N GLY A 88 8.82 16.06 0.10
CA GLY A 88 8.00 17.18 -0.32
C GLY A 88 6.52 16.84 -0.52
N GLN A 89 5.69 17.87 -0.73
CA GLN A 89 4.25 17.72 -0.88
C GLN A 89 3.90 16.79 -2.06
N ASN A 90 3.01 15.82 -1.81
CA ASN A 90 2.51 14.84 -2.78
C ASN A 90 3.57 13.94 -3.45
N TRP A 91 4.83 14.01 -3.04
CA TRP A 91 5.88 13.07 -3.46
C TRP A 91 6.02 11.94 -2.42
N ALA A 92 6.22 10.72 -2.89
CA ALA A 92 6.66 9.59 -2.06
C ALA A 92 7.94 8.99 -2.62
N LEU A 93 8.77 8.45 -1.71
CA LEU A 93 9.99 7.71 -2.04
C LEU A 93 9.71 6.20 -1.95
N ASN A 94 9.72 5.52 -3.09
CA ASN A 94 9.71 4.07 -3.13
C ASN A 94 11.15 3.58 -2.91
N ALA A 95 11.41 2.90 -1.80
CA ALA A 95 12.73 2.36 -1.47
C ALA A 95 12.60 1.16 -0.52
N GLY A 96 12.04 0.05 -1.03
CA GLY A 96 11.62 -1.10 -0.22
C GLY A 96 10.11 -1.17 -0.15
N GLY A 97 9.53 -0.84 1.00
CA GLY A 97 8.08 -0.75 1.18
C GLY A 97 7.63 -0.89 2.64
N LEU A 98 6.32 -0.87 2.85
CA LEU A 98 5.74 -1.07 4.17
C LEU A 98 4.33 -1.67 4.11
N ILE A 99 3.85 -2.04 5.30
CA ILE A 99 2.47 -2.42 5.60
C ILE A 99 1.90 -1.33 6.52
N THR A 100 0.70 -0.82 6.22
CA THR A 100 -0.07 0.12 7.06
C THR A 100 -1.33 -0.55 7.57
N ARG A 101 -1.84 -0.13 8.73
CA ARG A 101 -3.07 -0.66 9.34
C ARG A 101 -4.17 0.39 9.40
N THR A 102 -5.37 -0.04 9.01
CA THR A 102 -6.64 0.62 9.33
C THR A 102 -7.38 -0.21 10.37
N VAL A 103 -7.51 0.33 11.58
CA VAL A 103 -8.25 -0.33 12.66
C VAL A 103 -9.76 -0.24 12.39
N ARG A 104 -10.44 -1.38 12.43
CA ARG A 104 -11.90 -1.54 12.32
C ARG A 104 -12.47 -1.90 13.70
N GLY A 105 -13.79 -1.86 13.85
CA GLY A 105 -14.41 -2.26 15.12
C GLY A 105 -13.94 -1.48 16.33
N ALA A 106 -14.06 -2.08 17.52
CA ALA A 106 -13.85 -1.38 18.78
C ALA A 106 -12.36 -1.21 19.15
N SER A 107 -11.47 -2.04 18.61
CA SER A 107 -10.04 -2.03 18.92
C SER A 107 -9.24 -2.78 17.85
N ASN A 108 -7.93 -2.84 18.02
CA ASN A 108 -7.04 -3.64 17.22
C ASN A 108 -7.20 -5.18 17.43
N ASP A 109 -7.05 -5.96 16.36
CA ASP A 109 -7.21 -7.44 16.32
C ASP A 109 -6.55 -8.21 17.48
N GLU A 110 -5.39 -7.78 17.95
CA GLU A 110 -4.56 -8.48 18.94
C GLU A 110 -4.75 -7.99 20.39
N LEU A 111 -5.76 -7.14 20.64
CA LEU A 111 -5.99 -6.54 21.95
C LEU A 111 -6.28 -7.57 23.05
N ILE A 112 -5.52 -7.48 24.14
CA ILE A 112 -5.78 -8.13 25.43
C ILE A 112 -5.72 -7.06 26.55
N PHE A 113 -6.70 -7.08 27.46
CA PHE A 113 -6.70 -6.24 28.66
C PHE A 113 -6.18 -7.02 29.87
N ASN A 114 -4.99 -6.68 30.38
CA ASN A 114 -4.30 -7.34 31.51
C ASN A 114 -3.53 -8.63 31.12
N LEU A 115 -2.25 -8.70 31.50
CA LEU A 115 -1.32 -9.80 31.16
C LEU A 115 -1.59 -11.11 31.91
N ASN A 116 -2.50 -11.13 32.89
CA ASN A 116 -2.82 -12.34 33.65
C ASN A 116 -3.68 -13.37 32.86
N GLU A 117 -3.86 -13.19 31.54
CA GLU A 117 -4.42 -14.16 30.58
C GLU A 117 -5.78 -14.79 30.93
N TYR A 118 -6.65 -14.14 31.68
CA TYR A 118 -8.03 -14.61 31.81
C TYR A 118 -8.73 -14.58 30.44
N PRO A 119 -9.50 -15.61 30.03
CA PRO A 119 -10.20 -15.60 28.73
C PRO A 119 -11.03 -14.33 28.47
N GLU A 120 -11.55 -13.70 29.53
CA GLU A 120 -12.36 -12.47 29.50
C GLU A 120 -11.55 -11.20 29.17
N SER A 121 -10.21 -11.26 29.23
CA SER A 121 -9.31 -10.18 28.84
C SER A 121 -9.12 -10.05 27.32
N GLN A 122 -9.40 -11.12 26.58
CA GLN A 122 -9.10 -11.24 25.16
C GLN A 122 -10.20 -10.55 24.35
N ARG A 123 -9.97 -9.33 23.86
CA ARG A 123 -11.05 -8.52 23.23
C ARG A 123 -10.93 -8.40 21.72
N GLY A 124 -9.73 -8.38 21.18
CA GLY A 124 -9.49 -8.21 19.74
C GLY A 124 -10.03 -9.35 18.89
N TYR A 125 -10.30 -9.07 17.61
CA TYR A 125 -10.84 -10.02 16.64
C TYR A 125 -10.09 -11.37 16.63
N TYR A 126 -8.76 -11.38 16.75
CA TYR A 126 -7.94 -12.61 16.75
C TYR A 126 -8.39 -13.66 17.76
N TYR A 127 -8.87 -13.23 18.92
CA TYR A 127 -9.34 -14.12 19.97
C TYR A 127 -10.81 -14.49 19.81
N GLN A 128 -11.57 -13.62 19.15
CA GLN A 128 -13.03 -13.69 19.05
C GLN A 128 -13.54 -14.25 17.72
N THR A 129 -12.64 -14.55 16.76
CA THR A 129 -12.99 -15.08 15.42
C THR A 129 -13.96 -16.26 15.43
N HIS A 130 -13.80 -17.17 16.40
CA HIS A 130 -14.61 -18.38 16.55
C HIS A 130 -16.11 -18.09 16.68
N LYS A 131 -16.50 -16.90 17.16
CA LYS A 131 -17.90 -16.46 17.25
C LYS A 131 -18.58 -16.27 15.89
N LEU A 132 -17.78 -16.04 14.83
CA LEU A 132 -18.27 -15.91 13.46
C LEU A 132 -18.02 -17.17 12.61
N ASN A 133 -17.30 -18.17 13.13
CA ASN A 133 -16.96 -19.41 12.42
C ASN A 133 -18.01 -20.51 12.66
N THR A 134 -19.24 -20.24 12.25
CA THR A 134 -20.39 -21.16 12.33
C THR A 134 -21.29 -20.99 11.10
N ASP A 135 -22.10 -21.99 10.75
CA ASP A 135 -22.97 -21.93 9.57
C ASP A 135 -24.06 -20.86 9.68
N SER A 136 -24.54 -20.59 10.91
CA SER A 136 -25.60 -19.61 11.21
C SER A 136 -25.07 -18.25 11.70
N TRP A 137 -23.82 -17.92 11.37
CA TRP A 137 -23.09 -16.75 11.90
C TRP A 137 -23.77 -15.39 11.67
N ASN A 138 -24.59 -15.27 10.63
CA ASN A 138 -25.32 -14.06 10.26
C ASN A 138 -26.82 -14.14 10.55
N SER A 139 -27.29 -15.20 11.23
CA SER A 139 -28.69 -15.32 11.65
C SER A 139 -29.05 -14.25 12.68
N TYR A 140 -30.29 -13.74 12.61
CA TYR A 140 -30.76 -12.68 13.50
C TYR A 140 -30.54 -13.04 14.99
N ASP A 141 -30.91 -14.26 15.40
CA ASP A 141 -30.77 -14.69 16.80
C ASP A 141 -29.31 -14.77 17.26
N HIS A 142 -28.42 -15.27 16.42
CA HIS A 142 -26.99 -15.33 16.73
C HIS A 142 -26.40 -13.93 16.87
N LEU A 143 -26.60 -13.07 15.88
CA LEU A 143 -26.13 -11.68 15.90
C LEU A 143 -26.68 -10.90 17.09
N ARG A 144 -27.97 -11.10 17.42
CA ARG A 144 -28.63 -10.50 18.58
C ARG A 144 -28.00 -10.97 19.87
N SER A 145 -27.69 -12.26 20.00
CA SER A 145 -27.03 -12.81 21.19
C SER A 145 -25.64 -12.20 21.39
N LEU A 146 -24.84 -12.06 20.32
CA LEU A 146 -23.51 -11.47 20.37
C LEU A 146 -23.55 -10.01 20.82
N ALA A 147 -24.49 -9.23 20.29
CA ALA A 147 -24.62 -7.82 20.64
C ALA A 147 -25.23 -7.61 22.04
N ALA A 148 -26.21 -8.43 22.45
CA ALA A 148 -26.87 -8.29 23.75
C ALA A 148 -25.91 -8.60 24.91
N ASN A 149 -25.04 -9.60 24.73
CA ASN A 149 -24.03 -9.99 25.72
C ASN A 149 -22.87 -8.97 25.84
N ALA A 150 -22.88 -7.89 25.05
CA ALA A 150 -21.84 -6.88 25.07
C ALA A 150 -22.13 -5.66 25.98
N SER A 151 -23.36 -5.52 26.50
CA SER A 151 -23.68 -4.49 27.50
C SER A 151 -23.68 -5.04 28.92
N GLY A 152 -23.04 -4.31 29.84
CA GLY A 152 -23.18 -4.53 31.26
C GLY A 152 -24.62 -4.37 31.74
N GLY A 153 -25.19 -5.47 32.25
CA GLY A 153 -26.27 -5.39 33.21
C GLY A 153 -25.76 -4.75 34.52
N ASN A 154 -26.64 -4.01 35.19
CA ASN A 154 -26.41 -3.33 36.46
C ASN A 154 -25.44 -4.04 37.44
N GLY A 155 -24.32 -3.38 37.76
CA GLY A 155 -23.59 -3.57 39.03
C GLY A 155 -22.24 -4.30 38.92
N GLY A 156 -21.15 -3.57 39.15
CA GLY A 156 -19.82 -4.13 39.38
C GLY A 156 -18.78 -3.70 38.35
N TYR A 157 -17.66 -3.13 38.82
CA TYR A 157 -16.54 -2.64 38.02
C TYR A 157 -15.63 -3.75 37.45
N THR A 158 -16.14 -4.96 37.28
CA THR A 158 -15.36 -6.12 36.82
C THR A 158 -16.14 -6.81 35.68
N ASP A 159 -15.51 -6.92 34.50
CA ASP A 159 -15.87 -7.75 33.33
C ASP A 159 -16.72 -7.15 32.18
N ASN A 160 -17.01 -5.84 32.20
CA ASN A 160 -17.90 -5.17 31.22
C ASN A 160 -17.20 -4.48 30.03
N TYR A 161 -16.79 -5.20 28.97
CA TYR A 161 -16.25 -4.58 27.74
C TYR A 161 -16.73 -5.26 26.44
N MET A 162 -16.86 -4.51 25.34
CA MET A 162 -17.30 -5.04 24.03
C MET A 162 -16.20 -5.90 23.38
N HIS A 163 -16.59 -7.00 22.72
CA HIS A 163 -15.69 -7.79 21.90
C HIS A 163 -15.57 -7.18 20.52
N ASP A 164 -14.38 -7.19 19.97
CA ASP A 164 -14.17 -6.76 18.59
C ASP A 164 -14.44 -7.94 17.64
N LEU A 165 -15.36 -7.71 16.69
CA LEU A 165 -15.84 -8.70 15.73
C LEU A 165 -15.66 -8.20 14.28
N GLU A 166 -14.86 -7.15 14.08
CA GLU A 166 -14.50 -6.64 12.76
C GLU A 166 -13.00 -6.82 12.53
N PRO A 167 -12.58 -7.53 11.46
CA PRO A 167 -11.17 -7.70 11.19
C PRO A 167 -10.52 -6.38 10.75
N ASP A 168 -9.32 -6.12 11.26
CA ASP A 168 -8.51 -5.00 10.79
C ASP A 168 -8.01 -5.20 9.36
N ILE A 169 -7.80 -4.08 8.67
CA ILE A 169 -7.33 -4.07 7.29
C ILE A 169 -5.88 -3.61 7.25
N PHE A 170 -4.99 -4.47 6.76
CA PHE A 170 -3.59 -4.16 6.53
C PHE A 170 -3.38 -3.93 5.03
N THR A 171 -2.93 -2.73 4.64
CA THR A 171 -2.56 -2.39 3.25
C THR A 171 -1.04 -2.48 3.11
N PHE A 172 -0.54 -3.20 2.10
CA PHE A 172 0.88 -3.27 1.80
C PHE A 172 1.22 -2.68 0.43
N ASN A 173 2.39 -2.07 0.34
CA ASN A 173 3.06 -1.68 -0.90
C ASN A 173 4.56 -1.87 -0.71
N PHE A 174 5.16 -2.78 -1.46
CA PHE A 174 6.59 -3.06 -1.40
C PHE A 174 7.10 -3.70 -2.68
N MET A 175 8.26 -3.28 -3.17
CA MET A 175 9.02 -3.96 -4.25
C MET A 175 8.16 -4.42 -5.46
N GLY A 176 7.15 -3.63 -5.85
CA GLY A 176 6.23 -3.93 -6.96
C GLY A 176 4.96 -4.72 -6.59
N TYR A 177 4.88 -5.24 -5.37
CA TYR A 177 3.69 -5.86 -4.79
C TYR A 177 2.82 -4.84 -4.07
N SER A 178 1.51 -4.95 -4.24
CA SER A 178 0.53 -4.13 -3.53
C SER A 178 -0.76 -4.91 -3.28
N GLY A 179 -1.42 -4.67 -2.17
CA GLY A 179 -2.66 -5.34 -1.83
C GLY A 179 -3.05 -5.14 -0.38
N LYS A 180 -3.99 -5.96 0.08
CA LYS A 180 -4.44 -5.95 1.47
C LYS A 180 -4.43 -7.34 2.07
N PHE A 181 -4.32 -7.43 3.38
CA PHE A 181 -4.62 -8.66 4.10
C PHE A 181 -5.38 -8.36 5.39
N PHE A 182 -6.05 -9.39 5.89
CA PHE A 182 -6.92 -9.32 7.07
C PHE A 182 -7.08 -10.73 7.65
N LEU A 183 -7.46 -10.81 8.92
CA LEU A 183 -7.66 -12.11 9.58
C LEU A 183 -9.03 -12.68 9.21
N GLY A 184 -9.08 -13.97 8.85
CA GLY A 184 -10.33 -14.70 8.65
C GLY A 184 -10.91 -15.27 9.95
N GLU A 185 -12.18 -15.63 9.91
CA GLU A 185 -12.88 -16.29 11.02
C GLU A 185 -12.22 -17.63 11.43
N ASP A 186 -11.48 -18.24 10.48
CA ASP A 186 -10.68 -19.46 10.63
C ASP A 186 -9.29 -19.24 11.28
N LYS A 187 -9.01 -18.01 11.75
CA LYS A 187 -7.72 -17.57 12.32
C LYS A 187 -6.53 -17.61 11.36
N THR A 188 -6.79 -17.64 10.06
CA THR A 188 -5.73 -17.55 9.05
C THR A 188 -5.79 -16.19 8.34
N TRP A 189 -4.61 -15.66 8.01
CA TRP A 189 -4.49 -14.38 7.31
C TRP A 189 -4.80 -14.54 5.83
N LYS A 190 -5.77 -13.77 5.33
CA LYS A 190 -6.25 -13.80 3.94
C LYS A 190 -5.69 -12.62 3.17
N VAL A 191 -5.28 -12.82 1.92
CA VAL A 191 -4.61 -11.82 1.11
C VAL A 191 -5.46 -11.50 -0.12
N ARG A 192 -5.72 -10.22 -0.34
CA ARG A 192 -6.35 -9.67 -1.53
C ARG A 192 -5.32 -8.89 -2.34
N SER A 193 -4.87 -9.46 -3.45
CA SER A 193 -3.79 -8.92 -4.28
C SER A 193 -3.84 -9.54 -5.67
N ASP A 194 -3.46 -8.80 -6.72
CA ASP A 194 -3.27 -9.37 -8.07
C ASP A 194 -2.02 -10.31 -8.15
N TYR A 195 -1.51 -10.77 -6.99
CA TYR A 195 -0.29 -11.58 -6.83
C TYR A 195 -0.53 -12.69 -5.79
N ASN A 196 0.07 -13.86 -6.00
CA ASN A 196 -0.07 -15.03 -5.13
C ASN A 196 0.84 -14.93 -3.90
N LEU A 197 0.28 -14.44 -2.79
CA LEU A 197 1.03 -14.12 -1.59
C LEU A 197 0.45 -14.83 -0.37
N LYS A 198 1.33 -15.27 0.54
CA LYS A 198 0.97 -15.79 1.86
C LYS A 198 1.48 -14.86 2.94
N VAL A 199 0.61 -14.51 3.89
CA VAL A 199 0.98 -13.76 5.10
C VAL A 199 1.12 -14.70 6.28
N MET A 200 2.19 -14.52 7.05
CA MET A 200 2.45 -15.23 8.30
C MET A 200 2.78 -14.23 9.40
N ILE A 201 2.03 -14.33 10.50
CA ILE A 201 2.25 -13.55 11.71
C ILE A 201 2.27 -14.55 12.87
N ASP A 202 3.41 -14.63 13.56
CA ASP A 202 3.50 -15.38 14.81
C ASP A 202 3.01 -14.48 15.93
N MET A 203 1.84 -14.80 16.47
CA MET A 203 1.26 -14.06 17.58
C MET A 203 1.98 -14.34 18.90
N ASN A 204 3.04 -15.14 18.95
CA ASN A 204 3.90 -15.25 20.13
C ASN A 204 5.08 -14.25 20.09
N ASP A 205 5.43 -13.75 18.90
CA ASP A 205 6.42 -12.69 18.70
C ASP A 205 5.84 -11.35 19.17
N ASN A 206 5.81 -11.16 20.48
CA ASN A 206 5.19 -9.99 21.11
C ASN A 206 6.21 -8.90 21.31
N LEU A 207 5.86 -7.71 20.84
CA LEU A 207 6.59 -6.50 21.17
C LEU A 207 5.79 -5.72 22.21
N ILE A 208 6.46 -5.23 23.25
CA ILE A 208 5.93 -4.17 24.11
C ILE A 208 6.41 -2.86 23.50
N PRO A 209 5.53 -2.04 22.90
CA PRO A 209 5.95 -0.78 22.30
C PRO A 209 6.77 0.04 23.32
N MET A 210 7.99 0.41 22.92
CA MET A 210 8.87 1.35 23.64
C MET A 210 9.18 1.03 25.10
N ASN A 211 9.16 -0.26 25.49
CA ASN A 211 9.47 -0.69 26.86
C ASN A 211 8.70 0.09 27.94
N PHE A 212 7.49 0.56 27.62
CA PHE A 212 6.79 1.51 28.49
C PHE A 212 6.48 0.90 29.86
N PRO A 213 6.80 1.60 30.97
CA PRO A 213 6.34 1.21 32.28
C PRO A 213 4.83 1.42 32.38
N THR A 214 4.24 0.50 33.12
CA THR A 214 2.84 0.40 33.49
C THR A 214 2.36 1.68 34.22
N LEU A 215 1.57 2.54 33.55
CA LEU A 215 0.85 3.58 34.29
C LEU A 215 -0.44 3.01 34.90
N GLY A 216 -0.24 2.43 36.07
CA GLY A 216 -1.26 2.09 37.06
C GLY A 216 -0.72 2.08 38.50
N TYR A 217 0.60 2.17 38.72
CA TYR A 217 1.14 2.17 40.07
C TYR A 217 1.10 3.58 40.69
N GLN A 218 -0.04 3.93 41.28
CA GLN A 218 -0.05 4.74 42.50
C GLN A 218 0.15 3.77 43.67
N PRO A 219 0.99 4.06 44.68
CA PRO A 219 1.02 3.27 45.90
C PRO A 219 -0.41 3.23 46.51
N GLY A 220 -1.09 2.08 46.39
CA GLY A 220 -2.43 1.86 46.97
C GLY A 220 -3.64 1.83 46.02
N ASN A 221 -3.50 1.93 44.69
CA ASN A 221 -4.65 1.80 43.77
C ASN A 221 -4.35 0.86 42.57
N PRO A 222 -4.97 -0.34 42.48
CA PRO A 222 -4.70 -1.30 41.43
C PRO A 222 -5.58 -1.03 40.19
N ALA A 223 -5.22 -0.06 39.35
CA ALA A 223 -5.85 0.07 38.03
C ALA A 223 -5.30 -1.00 37.06
N PRO A 224 -6.13 -1.66 36.22
CA PRO A 224 -5.70 -2.77 35.39
C PRO A 224 -4.72 -2.33 34.29
N LEU A 225 -3.65 -3.11 34.16
CA LEU A 225 -2.54 -2.96 33.23
C LEU A 225 -3.02 -2.99 31.77
N ARG A 226 -2.73 -1.94 31.01
CA ARG A 226 -3.04 -1.84 29.57
C ARG A 226 -1.78 -2.04 28.75
N LEU A 227 -1.33 -3.29 28.64
CA LEU A 227 -0.24 -3.66 27.72
C LEU A 227 -0.86 -4.41 26.54
N PRO A 228 -1.19 -3.72 25.43
CA PRO A 228 -1.60 -4.44 24.25
C PRO A 228 -0.36 -5.19 23.76
N LYS A 229 -0.46 -6.51 23.78
CA LYS A 229 0.27 -7.36 22.85
C LYS A 229 0.21 -6.69 21.47
N ALA A 230 1.34 -6.52 20.80
CA ALA A 230 1.43 -5.83 19.52
C ALA A 230 2.10 -6.75 18.51
N ILE A 231 1.60 -6.74 17.27
CA ILE A 231 2.22 -7.48 16.16
C ILE A 231 3.63 -6.95 15.95
N ALA A 232 4.66 -7.76 16.22
CA ALA A 232 6.06 -7.36 16.05
C ALA A 232 6.52 -7.52 14.61
N LYS A 233 6.17 -8.66 13.98
CA LYS A 233 6.78 -9.12 12.74
C LYS A 233 5.73 -9.70 11.81
N ILE A 234 5.80 -9.32 10.54
CA ILE A 234 4.92 -9.80 9.49
C ILE A 234 5.80 -10.36 8.38
N ILE A 235 5.55 -11.61 7.97
CA ILE A 235 6.28 -12.26 6.89
C ILE A 235 5.34 -12.46 5.72
N ILE A 236 5.72 -11.94 4.55
CA ILE A 236 5.03 -12.20 3.28
C ILE A 236 5.89 -13.14 2.44
N ILE A 237 5.27 -14.17 1.87
CA ILE A 237 5.94 -15.16 1.01
C ILE A 237 5.27 -15.17 -0.37
N ASP A 238 6.03 -15.01 -1.45
CA ASP A 238 5.52 -15.09 -2.82
C ASP A 238 5.42 -16.54 -3.35
N ASP A 239 4.90 -16.69 -4.57
CA ASP A 239 4.79 -17.97 -5.29
C ASP A 239 6.10 -18.48 -5.90
N LYS A 240 7.19 -17.76 -5.64
CA LYS A 240 8.57 -18.15 -5.99
C LYS A 240 9.35 -18.61 -4.75
N GLY A 241 8.76 -18.53 -3.55
CA GLY A 241 9.36 -18.89 -2.27
C GLY A 241 10.23 -17.81 -1.63
N ASN A 242 10.24 -16.59 -2.17
CA ASN A 242 10.95 -15.45 -1.56
C ASN A 242 10.20 -14.96 -0.32
N LYS A 243 10.93 -14.50 0.70
CA LYS A 243 10.35 -14.04 1.97
C LYS A 243 10.68 -12.57 2.20
N PHE A 244 9.66 -11.79 2.52
CA PHE A 244 9.74 -10.36 2.83
C PHE A 244 9.32 -10.18 4.29
N ILE A 245 10.25 -9.70 5.13
CA ILE A 245 10.04 -9.56 6.56
C ILE A 245 9.83 -8.09 6.90
N PHE A 246 8.70 -7.75 7.51
CA PHE A 246 8.34 -6.40 7.96
C PHE A 246 8.39 -6.33 9.48
N GLY A 247 8.84 -5.19 10.02
CA GLY A 247 8.97 -5.01 11.46
C GLY A 247 10.13 -5.81 12.06
N GLY A 248 9.85 -6.62 13.08
CA GLY A 248 10.81 -7.45 13.82
C GLY A 248 11.63 -6.70 14.86
N ASN A 249 12.01 -5.45 14.57
CA ASN A 249 12.62 -4.51 15.50
C ASN A 249 11.69 -3.30 15.65
N MET A 250 11.64 -2.71 16.85
CA MET A 250 10.96 -1.44 17.11
C MET A 250 11.26 -0.37 16.06
N ASP A 251 12.53 -0.17 15.68
CA ASP A 251 12.90 0.88 14.72
C ASP A 251 12.28 0.68 13.34
N ASN A 252 11.81 -0.53 13.02
CA ASN A 252 11.14 -0.83 11.75
C ASN A 252 9.61 -0.66 11.85
N ILE A 253 9.09 -0.14 12.97
CA ILE A 253 7.66 -0.01 13.25
C ILE A 253 7.33 1.43 13.64
N GLU A 254 6.27 1.97 13.05
CA GLU A 254 5.64 3.21 13.51
C GLU A 254 4.50 2.93 14.46
N PHE A 255 4.42 3.79 15.47
CA PHE A 255 3.38 3.74 16.47
C PHE A 255 2.60 5.04 16.50
N SER A 256 1.33 4.96 16.91
CA SER A 256 0.55 6.15 17.27
C SER A 256 -0.05 6.01 18.65
N ASN A 257 -0.22 7.14 19.33
CA ASN A 257 -1.07 7.23 20.50
C ASN A 257 -2.49 7.65 20.10
N GLY A 258 -3.49 7.01 20.71
CA GLY A 258 -4.90 7.20 20.35
C GLY A 258 -5.47 8.61 20.56
N ASP A 259 -4.86 9.44 21.42
CA ASP A 259 -5.30 10.81 21.71
C ASP A 259 -4.11 11.70 22.13
N PHE A 260 -3.80 12.70 21.32
CA PHE A 260 -2.71 13.65 21.57
C PHE A 260 -2.81 14.38 22.93
N PHE A 261 -4.04 14.63 23.40
CA PHE A 261 -4.31 15.39 24.61
C PHE A 261 -4.49 14.50 25.85
N ARG A 262 -4.55 13.18 25.70
CA ARG A 262 -4.78 12.22 26.80
C ARG A 262 -3.85 11.00 26.70
N GLN A 263 -2.56 11.28 26.53
CA GLN A 263 -1.55 10.30 26.12
C GLN A 263 -1.39 9.10 27.07
N SER A 264 -1.52 9.29 28.39
CA SER A 264 -1.42 8.19 29.36
C SER A 264 -2.67 7.30 29.43
N SER A 265 -3.80 7.75 28.88
CA SER A 265 -5.08 7.03 29.00
C SER A 265 -5.44 6.21 27.77
N THR A 266 -4.66 6.35 26.69
CA THR A 266 -4.87 5.68 25.41
C THR A 266 -3.69 4.78 25.06
N LEU A 267 -3.98 3.74 24.27
CA LEU A 267 -2.99 2.76 23.87
C LEU A 267 -2.03 3.33 22.82
N ILE A 268 -0.78 2.86 22.86
CA ILE A 268 0.15 2.97 21.75
C ILE A 268 -0.07 1.77 20.85
N ILE A 269 -0.42 2.04 19.59
CA ILE A 269 -0.80 1.02 18.62
C ILE A 269 0.22 1.04 17.48
N PRO A 270 0.79 -0.11 17.09
CA PRO A 270 1.58 -0.20 15.87
C PRO A 270 0.64 -0.04 14.66
N ASN A 271 0.97 0.89 13.77
CA ASN A 271 0.15 1.17 12.60
C ASN A 271 0.91 1.03 11.28
N SER A 272 2.24 0.91 11.31
CA SER A 272 3.02 0.68 10.09
C SER A 272 4.27 -0.15 10.35
N TRP A 273 4.49 -1.17 9.53
CA TRP A 273 5.66 -2.06 9.59
C TRP A 273 6.45 -1.92 8.30
N TYR A 274 7.70 -1.48 8.42
CA TYR A 274 8.59 -1.28 7.29
C TYR A 274 9.32 -2.57 6.93
N LEU A 275 9.60 -2.75 5.64
CA LEU A 275 10.37 -3.89 5.12
C LEU A 275 11.78 -3.85 5.73
N SER A 276 12.15 -4.92 6.42
CA SER A 276 13.39 -5.04 7.21
C SER A 276 14.41 -5.97 6.57
N GLU A 277 13.94 -7.07 5.98
CA GLU A 277 14.79 -8.11 5.39
C GLU A 277 14.09 -8.77 4.21
N VAL A 278 14.89 -9.21 3.23
CA VAL A 278 14.41 -10.01 2.10
C VAL A 278 15.30 -11.24 1.96
N TYR A 279 14.66 -12.39 1.84
CA TYR A 279 15.32 -13.66 1.59
C TYR A 279 14.85 -14.21 0.25
N ASN A 280 15.78 -14.77 -0.52
CA ASN A 280 15.42 -15.53 -1.71
C ASN A 280 14.86 -16.92 -1.34
N ASN A 281 14.41 -17.65 -2.35
CA ASN A 281 13.88 -19.00 -2.23
C ASN A 281 14.88 -20.07 -1.72
N LEU A 282 16.17 -19.71 -1.60
CA LEU A 282 17.22 -20.55 -1.01
C LEU A 282 17.45 -20.22 0.48
N ASN A 283 16.59 -19.39 1.09
CA ASN A 283 16.73 -18.85 2.44
C ASN A 283 18.03 -18.03 2.65
N GLN A 284 18.61 -17.47 1.59
CA GLN A 284 19.71 -16.52 1.70
C GLN A 284 19.15 -15.12 1.89
N LYS A 285 19.61 -14.38 2.90
CA LYS A 285 19.28 -12.95 3.04
C LYS A 285 19.96 -12.19 1.91
N VAL A 286 19.19 -11.48 1.09
CA VAL A 286 19.69 -10.72 -0.07
C VAL A 286 19.64 -9.21 0.15
N TYR A 287 18.68 -8.74 0.94
CA TYR A 287 18.60 -7.34 1.36
C TYR A 287 18.41 -7.25 2.88
N SER A 288 18.99 -6.21 3.46
CA SER A 288 18.67 -5.74 4.82
C SER A 288 18.45 -4.23 4.81
N PHE A 289 17.53 -3.79 5.66
CA PHE A 289 17.10 -2.40 5.76
C PHE A 289 17.31 -1.94 7.21
N GLU A 290 17.99 -0.80 7.35
CA GLU A 290 18.23 -0.18 8.65
C GLU A 290 17.38 1.07 8.73
N TYR A 291 16.65 1.20 9.84
CA TYR A 291 15.82 2.35 10.14
C TYR A 291 16.30 3.03 11.42
N GLU A 292 15.89 4.27 11.59
CA GLU A 292 16.10 5.00 12.84
C GLU A 292 14.84 5.74 13.27
N ARG A 293 14.60 5.71 14.58
CA ARG A 293 13.52 6.45 15.21
C ARG A 293 13.67 7.95 14.99
N GLY A 294 12.62 8.59 14.49
CA GLY A 294 12.56 10.04 14.40
C GLY A 294 11.80 10.67 15.57
N ASN A 295 11.96 11.97 15.77
CA ASN A 295 11.24 12.75 16.78
C ASN A 295 9.72 12.61 16.66
N TYR A 296 9.00 12.89 17.76
CA TYR A 296 7.54 12.88 17.79
C TYR A 296 6.93 13.79 16.71
N GLN A 297 5.83 13.31 16.12
CA GLN A 297 4.99 14.04 15.19
C GLN A 297 3.55 14.02 15.70
N ALA A 298 2.67 14.79 15.07
CA ALA A 298 1.24 14.67 15.31
C ALA A 298 0.48 14.89 14.01
N SER A 299 -0.77 14.45 14.01
CA SER A 299 -1.74 14.87 13.02
C SER A 299 -3.01 15.30 13.72
N PHE A 300 -3.57 16.42 13.26
CA PHE A 300 -4.75 17.05 13.83
C PHE A 300 -5.84 17.16 12.76
N TYR A 301 -7.09 17.11 13.22
CA TYR A 301 -8.28 17.22 12.38
C TYR A 301 -9.30 18.13 13.04
N ASN A 302 -9.92 18.97 12.21
CA ASN A 302 -11.08 19.74 12.63
C ASN A 302 -12.19 18.78 13.08
N TYR A 303 -12.74 19.02 14.26
CA TYR A 303 -13.72 18.14 14.89
C TYR A 303 -14.85 18.96 15.53
N ASN A 304 -16.09 18.66 15.14
CA ASN A 304 -17.31 19.16 15.76
C ASN A 304 -18.47 18.25 15.33
N VAL A 305 -19.13 17.63 16.32
CA VAL A 305 -20.24 16.70 16.12
C VAL A 305 -21.35 17.05 17.10
N HIS A 306 -22.59 17.03 16.62
CA HIS A 306 -23.80 17.29 17.38
C HIS A 306 -24.80 16.15 17.18
N SER A 307 -25.44 15.70 18.25
CA SER A 307 -26.54 14.73 18.14
C SER A 307 -27.62 14.98 19.20
N ASP A 308 -28.89 14.97 18.79
CA ASP A 308 -30.03 15.10 19.68
C ASP A 308 -30.99 13.91 19.55
N TYR A 309 -31.54 13.46 20.69
CA TYR A 309 -32.49 12.36 20.77
C TYR A 309 -33.85 12.86 21.25
N ARG A 310 -34.91 12.47 20.55
CA ARG A 310 -36.29 12.85 20.87
C ARG A 310 -37.14 11.59 20.95
N LYS A 311 -37.83 11.34 22.06
CA LYS A 311 -38.79 10.24 22.15
C LYS A 311 -39.96 10.53 21.18
N SER A 312 -40.33 9.56 20.35
CA SER A 312 -41.52 9.69 19.50
C SER A 312 -42.78 9.69 20.39
N SER A 313 -43.73 10.58 20.10
CA SER A 313 -45.01 10.66 20.83
C SER A 313 -45.74 9.31 20.75
N ASP A 314 -46.08 8.75 21.91
CA ASP A 314 -46.90 7.54 22.06
C ASP A 314 -48.40 7.86 22.25
N GLY A 315 -48.80 9.12 22.02
CA GLY A 315 -50.18 9.58 22.20
C GLY A 315 -50.67 9.61 23.65
N ASN A 316 -49.81 9.33 24.64
CA ASN A 316 -50.21 9.19 26.04
C ASN A 316 -49.92 10.49 26.83
N PHE A 317 -50.97 11.20 27.22
CA PHE A 317 -50.89 12.54 27.84
C PHE A 317 -50.21 12.56 29.22
N TRP A 318 -50.21 11.42 29.94
CA TRP A 318 -49.74 11.31 31.33
C TRP A 318 -48.28 10.90 31.49
N THR A 319 -47.58 10.60 30.40
CA THR A 319 -46.12 10.42 30.38
C THR A 319 -45.54 11.45 29.42
N PRO A 320 -45.21 12.67 29.87
CA PRO A 320 -44.48 13.61 29.02
C PRO A 320 -43.20 12.90 28.61
N GLY A 321 -43.07 12.57 27.32
CA GLY A 321 -41.90 11.87 26.81
C GLY A 321 -40.68 12.75 27.03
N GLY A 322 -39.92 12.49 28.09
CA GLY A 322 -38.63 13.12 28.32
C GLY A 322 -37.70 12.76 27.16
N GLY A 323 -37.56 13.66 26.20
CA GLY A 323 -36.44 13.63 25.27
C GLY A 323 -35.19 14.11 26.02
N CYS A 324 -34.06 13.46 25.78
CA CYS A 324 -32.76 13.98 26.20
C CYS A 324 -32.07 14.57 24.97
N SER A 325 -31.99 15.90 24.93
CA SER A 325 -31.08 16.56 24.03
C SER A 325 -29.71 16.65 24.69
N TYR A 326 -28.69 16.04 24.09
CA TYR A 326 -27.31 16.32 24.45
C TYR A 326 -26.81 17.44 23.54
N THR A 327 -27.06 18.67 23.94
CA THR A 327 -26.51 19.83 23.23
C THR A 327 -25.09 20.09 23.73
N TYR A 328 -24.10 19.43 23.15
CA TYR A 328 -22.78 20.08 23.04
C TYR A 328 -22.88 20.94 21.77
N THR A 329 -23.31 22.20 21.92
CA THR A 329 -23.07 23.24 20.92
C THR A 329 -21.81 23.97 21.35
N PRO A 330 -20.62 23.45 21.03
CA PRO A 330 -19.53 24.37 20.93
C PRO A 330 -19.85 25.28 19.74
N THR A 331 -20.13 26.55 20.02
CA THR A 331 -20.15 27.65 19.04
C THR A 331 -18.77 27.89 18.41
N ALA A 332 -17.85 26.94 18.55
CA ALA A 332 -16.44 27.02 18.21
C ALA A 332 -15.99 25.71 17.55
N LEU A 333 -15.09 25.86 16.60
CA LEU A 333 -14.40 24.77 15.92
C LEU A 333 -13.23 24.28 16.79
N TYR A 334 -13.03 22.95 16.84
CA TYR A 334 -11.97 22.32 17.62
C TYR A 334 -11.07 21.47 16.73
N ALA A 335 -9.87 21.15 17.21
CA ALA A 335 -8.95 20.22 16.57
C ALA A 335 -8.63 19.02 17.48
N GLY A 336 -9.10 17.83 17.10
CA GLY A 336 -8.65 16.57 17.73
C GLY A 336 -7.37 16.09 17.08
N GLY A 337 -6.51 15.35 17.78
CA GLY A 337 -5.25 14.89 17.20
C GLY A 337 -4.70 13.62 17.82
N LYS A 338 -3.70 13.06 17.15
CA LYS A 338 -2.96 11.87 17.57
C LYS A 338 -1.47 12.11 17.54
N LEU A 339 -0.76 11.56 18.52
CA LEU A 339 0.71 11.58 18.53
C LEU A 339 1.23 10.44 17.67
N ILE A 340 2.23 10.72 16.85
CA ILE A 340 2.88 9.78 15.93
C ILE A 340 4.34 9.62 16.36
N ILE A 341 4.82 8.39 16.35
CA ILE A 341 6.19 8.01 16.65
C ILE A 341 6.77 7.43 15.35
N PRO A 342 7.32 8.30 14.47
CA PRO A 342 7.71 7.93 13.10
C PRO A 342 9.02 7.12 13.08
N THR A 343 9.31 6.47 11.95
CA THR A 343 10.64 5.92 11.67
C THR A 343 11.11 6.35 10.28
N TYR A 344 12.43 6.35 10.08
CA TYR A 344 13.06 6.79 8.84
C TYR A 344 14.06 5.75 8.35
N LEU A 345 13.99 5.43 7.06
CA LEU A 345 14.97 4.58 6.41
C LEU A 345 16.33 5.28 6.43
N LYS A 346 17.37 4.55 6.86
CA LYS A 346 18.74 5.02 6.97
C LYS A 346 19.64 4.35 5.95
N THR A 347 19.52 3.03 5.81
CA THR A 347 20.37 2.23 4.94
C THR A 347 19.59 1.10 4.28
N ILE A 348 19.89 0.80 3.02
CA ILE A 348 19.61 -0.49 2.38
C ILE A 348 20.95 -1.14 2.02
N ASN A 349 21.16 -2.38 2.43
CA ASN A 349 22.34 -3.16 2.07
C ASN A 349 21.95 -4.29 1.09
N GLY A 350 22.49 -4.25 -0.13
CA GLY A 350 22.49 -5.37 -1.08
C GLY A 350 23.65 -6.31 -0.75
N LEU A 351 23.33 -7.48 -0.22
CA LEU A 351 24.31 -8.33 0.46
C LEU A 351 25.18 -9.15 -0.49
N LYS A 352 24.72 -9.47 -1.71
CA LYS A 352 25.57 -10.17 -2.70
C LYS A 352 26.47 -9.18 -3.44
N SER A 353 25.97 -8.02 -3.85
CA SER A 353 26.82 -7.00 -4.50
C SER A 353 27.71 -6.19 -3.56
N ASN A 354 27.49 -6.31 -2.25
CA ASN A 354 28.11 -5.44 -1.24
C ASN A 354 27.84 -3.96 -1.53
N THR A 355 26.65 -3.65 -2.07
CA THR A 355 26.20 -2.28 -2.32
C THR A 355 25.42 -1.76 -1.14
N LYS A 356 25.74 -0.55 -0.70
CA LYS A 356 25.06 0.18 0.37
C LYS A 356 24.41 1.43 -0.20
N ILE A 357 23.12 1.62 0.09
CA ILE A 357 22.36 2.83 -0.22
C ILE A 357 22.08 3.54 1.10
N THR A 358 22.63 4.74 1.28
CA THR A 358 22.50 5.54 2.51
C THR A 358 21.55 6.73 2.27
N PHE A 359 20.59 6.93 3.17
CA PHE A 359 19.58 7.98 3.11
C PHE A 359 19.89 9.05 4.16
N ASN A 360 20.46 10.17 3.72
CA ASN A 360 20.85 11.26 4.62
C ASN A 360 19.68 12.24 4.76
N SER A 361 19.05 12.28 5.94
CA SER A 361 17.94 13.19 6.25
C SER A 361 18.30 14.18 7.35
N GLY A 362 17.57 15.28 7.44
CA GLY A 362 17.70 16.28 8.50
C GLY A 362 16.34 16.85 8.90
N GLU A 363 16.29 17.59 10.02
CA GLU A 363 15.08 18.31 10.41
C GLU A 363 14.71 19.35 9.34
N ARG A 364 13.42 19.49 9.03
CA ARG A 364 12.92 20.55 8.15
C ARG A 364 12.55 21.80 8.96
N ILE A 365 12.69 22.97 8.35
CA ILE A 365 12.37 24.27 8.98
C ILE A 365 10.85 24.49 9.06
N SER A 366 10.11 24.06 8.04
CA SER A 366 8.65 24.18 7.95
C SER A 366 7.94 23.41 9.09
N SER A 367 7.40 24.14 10.06
CA SER A 367 6.55 23.57 11.13
C SER A 367 5.18 23.22 10.58
N ALA A 368 4.68 22.01 10.87
CA ALA A 368 3.34 21.61 10.44
C ALA A 368 2.22 22.29 11.24
N TYR A 369 2.47 22.69 12.49
CA TYR A 369 1.45 23.29 13.34
C TYR A 369 2.04 24.44 14.15
N THR A 370 1.36 25.59 14.11
CA THR A 370 1.67 26.80 14.89
C THR A 370 0.37 27.34 15.47
N ASP A 371 0.40 27.85 16.70
CA ASP A 371 -0.72 28.61 17.26
C ASP A 371 -0.63 30.05 16.75
N THR A 372 -1.42 30.37 15.73
CA THR A 372 -1.64 31.75 15.32
C THR A 372 -3.06 32.16 15.71
N VAL A 373 -3.20 33.35 16.28
CA VAL A 373 -4.47 33.88 16.82
C VAL A 373 -5.56 34.02 15.74
N THR A 374 -5.19 33.92 14.47
CA THR A 374 -6.05 34.09 13.29
C THR A 374 -6.72 32.79 12.80
N GLU A 375 -6.46 31.65 13.43
CA GLU A 375 -6.92 30.32 12.98
C GLU A 375 -7.58 29.52 14.12
N ILE A 376 -8.17 28.35 13.81
CA ILE A 376 -8.86 27.48 14.78
C ILE A 376 -7.89 27.10 15.91
N PRO A 377 -8.04 27.65 17.12
CA PRO A 377 -7.00 27.49 18.13
C PRO A 377 -7.02 26.08 18.71
N ILE A 378 -5.95 25.31 18.50
CA ILE A 378 -5.67 24.08 19.27
C ILE A 378 -5.75 24.38 20.80
N TRP A 379 -5.44 25.63 21.18
CA TRP A 379 -5.57 26.19 22.52
C TRP A 379 -6.98 26.10 23.16
N ASN A 380 -8.07 26.13 22.39
CA ASN A 380 -9.43 26.19 22.95
C ASN A 380 -9.88 24.87 23.61
N ILE A 381 -9.41 23.72 23.10
CA ILE A 381 -9.62 22.43 23.76
C ILE A 381 -8.79 22.40 25.03
N TYR A 382 -7.50 22.71 24.91
CA TYR A 382 -6.56 22.72 26.02
C TYR A 382 -7.04 23.61 27.19
N SER A 383 -7.48 24.84 26.91
CA SER A 383 -7.94 25.79 27.94
C SER A 383 -9.24 25.40 28.63
N LYS A 384 -10.18 24.75 27.93
CA LYS A 384 -11.38 24.16 28.57
C LYS A 384 -11.01 23.04 29.53
N TRP A 385 -10.11 22.15 29.11
CA TRP A 385 -9.62 21.06 29.94
C TRP A 385 -8.89 21.59 31.18
N VAL A 386 -7.95 22.51 30.97
CA VAL A 386 -7.18 23.14 32.05
C VAL A 386 -8.05 23.92 33.01
N GLY A 387 -9.03 24.68 32.51
CA GLY A 387 -9.97 25.41 33.34
C GLY A 387 -10.83 24.48 34.21
N TYR A 388 -11.30 23.37 33.64
CA TYR A 388 -12.04 22.34 34.40
C TYR A 388 -11.18 21.74 35.53
N PHE A 389 -9.95 21.34 35.24
CA PHE A 389 -9.07 20.71 36.22
C PHE A 389 -8.55 21.69 37.28
N ARG A 390 -8.16 22.90 36.89
CA ARG A 390 -7.75 23.96 37.83
C ARG A 390 -8.83 24.25 38.86
N ASN A 391 -10.10 24.27 38.43
CA ASN A 391 -11.24 24.53 39.30
C ASN A 391 -11.63 23.33 40.16
N SER A 392 -11.21 22.11 39.79
CA SER A 392 -11.64 20.87 40.44
C SER A 392 -10.57 20.22 41.34
N PHE A 393 -9.27 20.45 41.12
CA PHE A 393 -8.19 19.64 41.75
C PHE A 393 -6.96 20.39 42.32
N GLY A 394 -6.85 21.73 42.21
CA GLY A 394 -5.76 22.46 42.89
C GLY A 394 -4.32 22.03 42.50
N THR A 395 -3.42 21.81 43.46
CA THR A 395 -1.97 21.52 43.28
C THR A 395 -1.64 20.23 42.51
N GLU A 396 -2.63 19.38 42.20
CA GLU A 396 -2.50 18.18 41.36
C GLU A 396 -2.41 18.50 39.85
N PHE A 397 -2.47 19.78 39.47
CA PHE A 397 -2.49 20.25 38.09
C PHE A 397 -1.24 19.85 37.27
N THR A 398 -0.05 19.88 37.87
CA THR A 398 1.20 19.50 37.17
C THR A 398 1.24 18.03 36.82
N ASP A 399 0.72 17.16 37.70
CA ASP A 399 0.66 15.71 37.47
C ASP A 399 -0.32 15.38 36.35
N GLU A 400 -1.40 16.14 36.21
CA GLU A 400 -2.40 15.95 35.17
C GLU A 400 -1.87 16.37 33.79
N ILE A 401 -1.09 17.44 33.69
CA ILE A 401 -0.36 17.79 32.45
C ILE A 401 0.61 16.66 32.06
N GLN A 402 1.33 16.10 33.03
CA GLN A 402 2.27 15.01 32.79
C GLN A 402 1.60 13.71 32.37
N LYS A 403 0.36 13.45 32.79
CA LYS A 403 -0.46 12.33 32.30
C LYS A 403 -0.95 12.58 30.88
N ASN A 404 -1.48 13.77 30.63
CA ASN A 404 -2.08 14.13 29.34
C ASN A 404 -1.06 14.29 28.21
N TYR A 405 0.15 14.76 28.50
CA TYR A 405 1.28 14.89 27.57
C TYR A 405 2.46 13.98 27.94
N TYR A 406 2.14 12.76 28.38
CA TYR A 406 3.09 11.80 28.94
C TYR A 406 4.37 11.61 28.12
N TYR A 407 4.25 11.45 26.80
CA TYR A 407 5.39 11.21 25.93
C TYR A 407 6.17 12.48 25.62
N LEU A 408 5.47 13.61 25.47
CA LEU A 408 6.12 14.91 25.20
C LEU A 408 6.81 15.52 26.43
N THR A 409 6.59 14.96 27.62
CA THR A 409 7.23 15.38 28.87
C THR A 409 8.41 14.49 29.27
N ARG A 410 8.72 13.45 28.50
CA ARG A 410 9.78 12.48 28.77
C ARG A 410 10.71 12.33 27.56
N LYS A 411 11.83 11.63 27.75
CA LYS A 411 12.62 11.17 26.60
C LYS A 411 11.78 10.25 25.73
N GLN A 412 12.26 10.01 24.52
CA GLN A 412 11.63 9.11 23.56
C GLN A 412 11.63 7.62 23.96
N ASP A 413 12.06 7.29 25.18
CA ASP A 413 11.83 5.99 25.81
C ASP A 413 10.49 5.95 26.58
N GLY A 414 9.86 7.11 26.85
CA GLY A 414 8.68 7.23 27.70
C GLY A 414 8.90 6.86 29.17
N ILE A 415 10.15 6.66 29.61
CA ILE A 415 10.53 6.25 30.96
C ILE A 415 11.35 7.36 31.63
N THR A 416 12.39 7.83 30.94
CA THR A 416 13.39 8.70 31.53
C THR A 416 12.83 10.10 31.67
N TYR A 417 12.76 10.51 32.93
CA TYR A 417 12.29 11.82 33.35
C TYR A 417 13.40 12.86 33.16
N ASN A 418 13.70 13.21 31.92
CA ASN A 418 14.44 14.44 31.65
C ASN A 418 13.42 15.56 31.44
N TYR A 419 13.08 16.23 32.53
CA TYR A 419 12.29 17.45 32.49
C TYR A 419 13.12 18.53 31.78
N GLU A 420 13.10 18.55 30.46
CA GLU A 420 13.63 19.65 29.64
C GLU A 420 12.70 20.86 29.80
N GLY A 421 12.80 21.52 30.97
CA GLY A 421 12.17 22.81 31.33
C GLY A 421 10.85 23.10 30.61
N GLY A 422 9.77 22.42 30.98
CA GLY A 422 8.46 22.61 30.38
C GLY A 422 7.48 23.32 31.31
N ASP A 423 7.28 24.61 31.08
CA ASP A 423 6.06 25.37 31.37
C ASP A 423 5.04 24.75 32.36
N PRO A 424 5.10 25.11 33.66
CA PRO A 424 4.16 24.63 34.67
C PRO A 424 2.72 25.12 34.46
N TYR A 425 2.50 26.01 33.49
CA TYR A 425 1.19 26.55 33.11
C TYR A 425 0.60 25.83 31.88
N GLY A 426 1.39 24.94 31.25
CA GLY A 426 1.04 24.01 30.18
C GLY A 426 0.67 24.64 28.83
N HIS A 427 1.21 25.80 28.48
CA HIS A 427 1.00 26.41 27.17
C HIS A 427 1.23 25.42 26.01
N ILE A 428 0.17 25.15 25.23
CA ILE A 428 0.14 24.15 24.14
C ILE A 428 1.29 24.33 23.15
N ASN A 429 1.71 25.58 22.91
CA ASN A 429 2.81 25.93 22.03
C ASN A 429 4.14 25.29 22.41
N ASN A 430 4.38 25.09 23.70
CA ASN A 430 5.60 24.44 24.17
C ASN A 430 5.60 22.96 23.82
N PHE A 431 4.43 22.29 23.81
CA PHE A 431 4.30 20.92 23.33
C PHE A 431 4.37 20.83 21.80
N LEU A 432 3.74 21.75 21.06
CA LEU A 432 3.79 21.77 19.60
C LEU A 432 5.20 21.98 19.06
N LYS A 433 6.04 22.80 19.71
CA LYS A 433 7.45 23.01 19.35
C LYS A 433 8.32 21.75 19.45
N LYS A 434 7.89 20.75 20.24
CA LYS A 434 8.58 19.45 20.34
C LYS A 434 8.30 18.53 19.16
N LEU A 435 7.29 18.83 18.34
CA LEU A 435 6.97 18.05 17.17
C LEU A 435 7.89 18.39 16.00
N LYS A 436 8.61 17.41 15.46
CA LYS A 436 9.60 17.63 14.40
C LYS A 436 9.40 16.70 13.21
N TRP A 437 9.57 17.26 12.02
CA TRP A 437 9.51 16.54 10.74
C TRP A 437 10.87 16.60 10.05
N ARG A 438 11.15 15.61 9.20
CA ARG A 438 12.41 15.55 8.45
C ARG A 438 12.20 15.81 6.96
N LYS A 439 13.30 16.19 6.30
CA LYS A 439 13.46 16.18 4.85
C LYS A 439 14.67 15.31 4.46
N LEU A 440 14.61 14.65 3.32
CA LEU A 440 15.70 13.85 2.79
C LEU A 440 16.67 14.75 2.02
N ASN A 441 17.93 14.87 2.46
CA ASN A 441 18.90 15.75 1.82
C ASN A 441 19.60 15.06 0.63
N SER A 442 19.97 13.79 0.80
CA SER A 442 20.61 13.01 -0.26
C SER A 442 20.42 11.51 -0.10
N ILE A 443 20.59 10.78 -1.21
CA ILE A 443 20.77 9.34 -1.24
C ILE A 443 22.14 9.07 -1.85
N VAL A 444 22.97 8.28 -1.16
CA VAL A 444 24.33 7.95 -1.57
C VAL A 444 24.44 6.44 -1.78
N MET A 445 24.85 6.01 -2.96
CA MET A 445 25.07 4.61 -3.29
C MET A 445 26.57 4.33 -3.36
N THR A 446 27.05 3.40 -2.53
CA THR A 446 28.46 2.99 -2.47
C THR A 446 28.60 1.48 -2.59
N GLY A 447 29.59 1.00 -3.32
CA GLY A 447 29.92 -0.42 -3.44
C GLY A 447 31.26 -0.60 -4.16
N PRO A 448 31.75 -1.84 -4.36
CA PRO A 448 33.09 -2.12 -4.91
C PRO A 448 33.44 -1.41 -6.22
N ASN A 449 32.44 -1.00 -7.01
CA ASN A 449 32.61 -0.18 -8.22
C ASN A 449 31.46 0.82 -8.42
N VAL A 450 30.79 1.19 -7.33
CA VAL A 450 29.62 2.07 -7.34
C VAL A 450 29.91 3.26 -6.44
N SER A 451 29.86 4.46 -7.01
CA SER A 451 29.86 5.71 -6.25
C SER A 451 28.93 6.69 -6.96
N ARG A 452 27.73 6.87 -6.40
CA ARG A 452 26.70 7.75 -6.96
C ARG A 452 25.99 8.49 -5.85
N SER A 453 25.46 9.66 -6.18
CA SER A 453 24.66 10.43 -5.24
C SER A 453 23.52 11.16 -5.93
N ALA A 454 22.35 11.12 -5.29
CA ALA A 454 21.22 11.96 -5.61
C ALA A 454 21.04 13.01 -4.50
N SER A 455 20.93 14.29 -4.85
CA SER A 455 20.74 15.39 -3.90
C SER A 455 19.41 16.09 -4.15
N PHE A 456 18.69 16.37 -3.08
CA PHE A 456 17.35 16.94 -3.11
C PHE A 456 17.41 18.41 -2.70
N ASN A 457 16.79 19.27 -3.51
CA ASN A 457 16.71 20.70 -3.23
C ASN A 457 15.26 21.12 -3.01
N TYR A 458 15.00 21.80 -1.91
CA TYR A 458 13.64 22.15 -1.47
C TYR A 458 13.45 23.64 -1.28
N THR A 459 12.19 24.07 -1.34
CA THR A 459 11.72 25.21 -0.57
C THR A 459 11.30 24.72 0.81
N ASP A 460 11.99 25.19 1.84
CA ASP A 460 11.78 24.80 3.24
C ASP A 460 11.92 26.05 4.13
N THR A 461 10.81 26.76 4.31
CA THR A 461 10.75 28.00 5.10
C THR A 461 9.64 27.88 6.15
N THR A 462 9.57 28.79 7.11
CA THR A 462 8.50 28.79 8.13
C THR A 462 7.12 29.12 7.56
N ASN A 463 7.06 29.71 6.36
CA ASN A 463 5.85 30.26 5.76
C ASN A 463 5.43 29.53 4.47
N GLN A 464 6.09 28.42 4.12
CA GLN A 464 5.72 27.58 2.97
C GLN A 464 5.79 26.09 3.31
N ARG A 465 4.93 25.29 2.67
CA ARG A 465 4.96 23.82 2.78
C ARG A 465 6.24 23.30 2.12
N LEU A 466 6.78 22.19 2.63
CA LEU A 466 7.98 21.57 2.07
C LEU A 466 7.75 21.18 0.60
N THR A 467 8.50 21.80 -0.31
CA THR A 467 8.30 21.65 -1.76
C THR A 467 9.59 21.20 -2.42
N LEU A 468 9.55 20.13 -3.22
CA LEU A 468 10.72 19.61 -3.93
C LEU A 468 10.94 20.39 -5.23
N ASN A 469 11.98 21.21 -5.31
CA ASN A 469 12.24 22.04 -6.48
C ASN A 469 13.07 21.31 -7.54
N SER A 470 14.02 20.48 -7.10
CA SER A 470 14.85 19.70 -8.02
C SER A 470 15.51 18.49 -7.37
N LEU A 471 15.83 17.52 -8.21
CA LEU A 471 16.66 16.35 -7.89
C LEU A 471 17.90 16.38 -8.78
N SER A 472 19.08 16.49 -8.17
CA SER A 472 20.36 16.45 -8.87
C SER A 472 20.99 15.07 -8.74
N TYR A 473 21.50 14.52 -9.84
CA TYR A 473 22.09 13.19 -9.91
C TYR A 473 23.28 13.23 -10.88
N ASP A 474 24.50 12.95 -10.45
CA ASP A 474 25.69 12.83 -11.32
C ASP A 474 25.79 13.93 -12.42
N GLN A 475 25.72 15.21 -12.03
CA GLN A 475 25.69 16.42 -12.89
C GLN A 475 24.43 16.64 -13.75
N LYS A 476 23.46 15.72 -13.67
CA LYS A 476 22.13 15.84 -14.28
C LYS A 476 21.13 16.40 -13.27
N LYS A 477 20.06 17.03 -13.77
CA LYS A 477 19.06 17.68 -12.92
C LYS A 477 17.65 17.46 -13.45
N TYR A 478 16.76 16.98 -12.59
CA TYR A 478 15.32 17.15 -12.75
C TYR A 478 14.90 18.44 -12.07
N SER A 479 13.98 19.20 -12.66
CA SER A 479 13.33 20.33 -11.96
C SER A 479 11.82 20.26 -12.05
N PHE A 480 11.17 20.73 -11.01
CA PHE A 480 9.73 20.62 -10.80
C PHE A 480 9.13 22.02 -10.62
N GLU A 481 8.05 22.29 -11.33
CA GLU A 481 7.30 23.54 -11.21
C GLU A 481 5.87 23.24 -10.77
N TYR A 482 5.30 24.11 -9.95
CA TYR A 482 4.01 23.92 -9.29
C TYR A 482 3.10 25.12 -9.54
N ASN A 483 1.78 24.89 -9.48
CA ASN A 483 0.79 25.95 -9.58
C ASN A 483 0.64 26.66 -8.22
N ASN A 484 1.16 27.88 -8.07
CA ASN A 484 0.94 28.75 -6.90
C ASN A 484 1.05 28.05 -5.53
N MET A 485 2.12 27.29 -5.32
CA MET A 485 2.34 26.49 -4.11
C MET A 485 2.35 27.35 -2.83
N GLU A 486 2.82 28.58 -2.95
CA GLU A 486 2.89 29.61 -1.90
C GLU A 486 1.53 30.17 -1.48
N LEU A 487 0.47 29.97 -2.27
CA LEU A 487 -0.89 30.41 -1.95
C LEU A 487 -1.68 29.36 -1.15
N LEU A 488 -1.14 28.15 -0.98
CA LEU A 488 -1.73 27.17 -0.08
C LEU A 488 -1.62 27.65 1.38
N PRO A 489 -2.65 27.40 2.21
CA PRO A 489 -2.59 27.79 3.62
C PRO A 489 -1.46 27.04 4.33
N MET A 490 -0.72 27.77 5.17
CA MET A 490 0.29 27.17 6.04
C MET A 490 -0.31 26.26 7.09
N SER A 491 -1.49 26.63 7.58
CA SER A 491 -2.26 25.78 8.45
C SER A 491 -2.75 24.54 7.72
N TYR A 492 -2.33 23.39 8.21
CA TYR A 492 -2.93 22.10 7.86
C TYR A 492 -4.29 21.90 8.53
N LEU A 493 -4.79 22.88 9.29
CA LEU A 493 -6.11 22.87 9.94
C LEU A 493 -7.06 23.93 9.37
N SER A 494 -6.70 24.64 8.32
CA SER A 494 -7.56 25.70 7.77
C SER A 494 -9.00 25.20 7.52
N ALA A 495 -9.99 25.97 7.97
CA ALA A 495 -11.40 25.73 7.63
C ALA A 495 -11.71 26.03 6.16
N ALA A 496 -10.76 26.61 5.42
CA ALA A 496 -10.94 27.01 4.02
C ALA A 496 -10.84 25.83 3.05
N ILE A 497 -11.60 24.77 3.35
CA ILE A 497 -11.56 23.49 2.65
C ILE A 497 -12.94 23.12 2.09
N ASP A 498 -12.91 22.42 0.97
CA ASP A 498 -14.10 21.82 0.38
C ASP A 498 -14.49 20.47 1.02
N HIS A 499 -15.47 19.78 0.46
CA HIS A 499 -15.97 18.51 0.96
C HIS A 499 -14.92 17.41 1.18
N PHE A 500 -13.85 17.40 0.38
CA PHE A 500 -12.81 16.35 0.40
C PHE A 500 -11.49 16.85 0.98
N GLY A 501 -11.47 18.07 1.50
CA GLY A 501 -10.31 18.66 2.17
C GLY A 501 -9.36 19.44 1.25
N TYR A 502 -9.73 19.74 0.00
CA TYR A 502 -8.91 20.58 -0.87
C TYR A 502 -9.17 22.06 -0.61
N PHE A 503 -8.19 22.90 -0.95
CA PHE A 503 -8.25 24.32 -0.64
C PHE A 503 -9.29 25.07 -1.48
N ARG A 504 -10.22 25.74 -0.79
CA ARG A 504 -11.30 26.56 -1.38
C ARG A 504 -11.03 28.07 -1.27
N GLY A 505 -10.27 28.49 -0.26
CA GLY A 505 -10.00 29.89 0.04
C GLY A 505 -10.98 30.55 1.02
N GLU A 506 -12.18 29.98 1.22
CA GLU A 506 -13.19 30.48 2.16
C GLU A 506 -13.52 29.42 3.20
N SER A 507 -13.66 29.84 4.47
CA SER A 507 -14.00 28.93 5.57
C SER A 507 -15.42 28.38 5.44
N PHE A 508 -15.61 27.09 5.77
CA PHE A 508 -16.93 26.50 5.84
C PHE A 508 -17.77 27.05 7.01
N ASP A 509 -19.09 27.04 6.86
CA ASP A 509 -20.08 27.44 7.86
C ASP A 509 -20.36 26.29 8.84
N MET A 510 -20.45 26.52 10.14
CA MET A 510 -20.77 25.46 11.12
C MET A 510 -22.27 25.20 11.29
N ASN A 511 -23.13 26.01 10.66
CA ASN A 511 -24.58 25.82 10.69
C ASN A 511 -24.98 24.62 9.82
N PRO A 512 -25.66 23.59 10.37
CA PRO A 512 -26.05 22.41 9.61
C PRO A 512 -26.79 22.67 8.30
N SER A 513 -27.60 23.74 8.23
CA SER A 513 -28.37 24.06 7.01
C SER A 513 -27.52 24.71 5.90
N ALA A 514 -26.42 25.37 6.25
CA ALA A 514 -25.54 26.06 5.31
C ALA A 514 -24.20 25.32 5.07
N HIS A 515 -23.84 24.39 5.96
CA HIS A 515 -22.54 23.71 5.98
C HIS A 515 -22.21 23.05 4.63
N TYR A 516 -23.15 22.31 4.06
CA TYR A 516 -22.93 21.64 2.77
C TYR A 516 -22.57 22.65 1.66
N ALA A 517 -23.41 23.66 1.44
CA ALA A 517 -23.19 24.67 0.40
C ALA A 517 -21.89 25.49 0.62
N SER A 518 -21.51 25.71 1.89
CA SER A 518 -20.26 26.38 2.24
C SER A 518 -18.99 25.55 1.99
N ARG A 519 -19.14 24.28 1.59
CA ARG A 519 -18.05 23.36 1.26
C ARG A 519 -17.96 22.98 -0.22
N GLU A 520 -18.81 23.60 -1.05
CA GLU A 520 -18.70 23.50 -2.50
C GLU A 520 -17.31 23.92 -2.98
N ILE A 521 -16.86 23.27 -4.03
CA ILE A 521 -15.53 23.46 -4.63
C ILE A 521 -15.33 24.89 -5.16
N ASN A 522 -14.10 25.40 -5.06
CA ASN A 522 -13.61 26.53 -5.85
C ASN A 522 -12.63 26.03 -6.91
N THR A 523 -13.03 26.13 -8.19
CA THR A 523 -12.27 25.58 -9.32
C THR A 523 -10.95 26.29 -9.58
N ASN A 524 -10.76 27.52 -9.08
CA ASN A 524 -9.53 28.28 -9.26
C ASN A 524 -8.46 27.88 -8.23
N THR A 525 -8.85 27.66 -6.98
CA THR A 525 -7.90 27.40 -5.88
C THR A 525 -7.56 25.92 -5.72
N ILE A 526 -8.43 25.01 -6.19
CA ILE A 526 -8.21 23.56 -6.06
C ILE A 526 -6.95 23.06 -6.80
N GLN A 527 -6.48 23.83 -7.79
CA GLN A 527 -5.26 23.51 -8.53
C GLN A 527 -3.98 23.89 -7.80
N TYR A 528 -4.06 24.67 -6.71
CA TYR A 528 -2.88 25.15 -6.01
C TYR A 528 -2.05 24.00 -5.42
N GLY A 529 -0.73 24.13 -5.55
CA GLY A 529 0.28 23.14 -5.20
C GLY A 529 0.40 21.94 -6.15
N SER A 530 -0.42 21.85 -7.21
CA SER A 530 -0.26 20.77 -8.21
C SER A 530 0.99 20.94 -9.08
N LEU A 531 1.66 19.83 -9.41
CA LEU A 531 2.84 19.79 -10.29
C LEU A 531 2.44 20.11 -11.74
N THR A 532 2.93 21.21 -12.30
CA THR A 532 2.57 21.65 -13.67
C THR A 532 3.61 21.29 -14.71
N LYS A 533 4.88 21.11 -14.31
CA LYS A 533 5.96 20.77 -15.25
C LYS A 533 7.09 19.99 -14.59
N ILE A 534 7.62 19.02 -15.34
CA ILE A 534 8.87 18.33 -15.05
C ILE A 534 9.84 18.64 -16.18
N THR A 535 11.00 19.19 -15.86
CA THR A 535 12.12 19.28 -16.81
C THR A 535 13.09 18.16 -16.54
N TYR A 536 13.43 17.40 -17.58
CA TYR A 536 14.28 16.22 -17.51
C TYR A 536 15.77 16.59 -17.66
N PRO A 537 16.69 15.74 -17.18
CA PRO A 537 18.13 15.91 -17.31
C PRO A 537 18.70 16.32 -18.66
N LEU A 538 18.05 15.93 -19.76
CA LEU A 538 18.52 16.18 -21.12
C LEU A 538 17.90 17.43 -21.76
N GLY A 539 17.08 18.19 -21.02
CA GLY A 539 16.49 19.45 -21.45
C GLY A 539 15.04 19.38 -21.93
N GLY A 540 14.57 18.21 -22.39
CA GLY A 540 13.15 17.97 -22.66
C GLY A 540 12.30 18.14 -21.40
N TYR A 541 10.99 18.36 -21.56
CA TYR A 541 10.09 18.57 -20.43
C TYR A 541 8.66 18.09 -20.70
N THR A 542 7.94 17.74 -19.65
CA THR A 542 6.52 17.39 -19.71
C THR A 542 5.71 18.44 -18.95
N LYS A 543 4.61 18.90 -19.55
CA LYS A 543 3.63 19.78 -18.92
C LYS A 543 2.35 19.01 -18.60
N PHE A 544 1.80 19.28 -17.42
CA PHE A 544 0.55 18.71 -16.93
C PHE A 544 -0.49 19.82 -16.79
N GLU A 545 -1.66 19.62 -17.38
CA GLU A 545 -2.82 20.46 -17.19
C GLU A 545 -3.91 19.65 -16.52
N TYR A 546 -4.51 20.22 -15.48
CA TYR A 546 -5.54 19.57 -14.67
C TYR A 546 -6.89 20.23 -14.84
N GLU A 547 -7.93 19.48 -14.54
CA GLU A 547 -9.28 20.01 -14.32
C GLU A 547 -9.93 19.33 -13.11
N PRO A 548 -10.96 19.95 -12.50
CA PRO A 548 -11.73 19.31 -11.45
C PRO A 548 -12.43 18.02 -11.93
N HIS A 549 -12.71 17.13 -11.00
CA HIS A 549 -13.55 15.98 -11.28
C HIS A 549 -14.99 16.41 -11.59
N THR A 550 -15.66 15.66 -12.47
CA THR A 550 -17.06 15.85 -12.84
C THR A 550 -17.73 14.49 -12.94
N TYR A 551 -19.02 14.44 -12.65
CA TYR A 551 -19.79 13.21 -12.60
C TYR A 551 -21.23 13.44 -13.11
N SER A 552 -21.89 12.37 -13.55
CA SER A 552 -23.31 12.37 -13.97
C SER A 552 -24.18 11.36 -13.19
N LYS A 553 -23.54 10.60 -12.29
CA LYS A 553 -24.20 9.77 -11.29
C LYS A 553 -23.46 9.85 -9.96
N SER A 554 -24.16 9.55 -8.89
CA SER A 554 -23.58 9.42 -7.56
C SER A 554 -24.23 8.31 -6.75
N VAL A 555 -23.56 7.88 -5.70
CA VAL A 555 -24.09 6.91 -4.74
C VAL A 555 -24.60 7.65 -3.51
N ASP A 556 -25.86 7.39 -3.13
CA ASP A 556 -26.47 7.95 -1.94
C ASP A 556 -26.03 7.23 -0.64
N GLY A 557 -26.48 7.71 0.53
CA GLY A 557 -26.13 7.09 1.81
C GLY A 557 -26.58 5.62 1.95
N ASN A 558 -27.57 5.20 1.16
CA ASN A 558 -28.15 3.86 1.15
C ASN A 558 -27.51 2.93 0.11
N SER A 559 -26.39 3.34 -0.50
CA SER A 559 -25.68 2.59 -1.56
C SER A 559 -26.42 2.52 -2.90
N ASN A 560 -27.45 3.33 -3.12
CA ASN A 560 -28.16 3.37 -4.40
C ASN A 560 -27.43 4.30 -5.38
N LEU A 561 -27.28 3.84 -6.62
CA LEU A 561 -26.81 4.69 -7.71
C LEU A 561 -27.97 5.58 -8.19
N ILE A 562 -27.77 6.89 -8.18
CA ILE A 562 -28.76 7.89 -8.57
C ILE A 562 -28.22 8.79 -9.68
N ASN A 563 -29.11 9.33 -10.51
CA ASN A 563 -28.76 10.35 -11.48
C ASN A 563 -28.48 11.66 -10.76
N ASP A 564 -27.28 12.19 -10.96
CA ASP A 564 -26.80 13.37 -10.27
C ASP A 564 -25.63 13.95 -11.03
N GLN A 565 -25.68 15.23 -11.38
CA GLN A 565 -24.62 15.85 -12.18
C GLN A 565 -23.97 16.98 -11.40
N GLY A 566 -22.64 16.98 -11.38
CA GLY A 566 -21.90 18.02 -10.69
C GLY A 566 -20.41 18.01 -10.98
N VAL A 567 -19.76 18.99 -10.38
CA VAL A 567 -18.31 19.09 -10.25
C VAL A 567 -17.98 18.66 -8.82
N THR A 568 -16.91 17.89 -8.64
CA THR A 568 -16.45 17.47 -7.31
C THR A 568 -14.96 17.73 -7.17
N SER A 569 -14.51 17.71 -5.93
CA SER A 569 -13.16 18.03 -5.51
C SER A 569 -12.12 16.99 -5.92
N GLY A 570 -10.86 17.42 -5.93
CA GLY A 570 -9.72 16.72 -6.50
C GLY A 570 -9.48 17.12 -7.95
N LEU A 571 -8.32 16.72 -8.45
CA LEU A 571 -7.89 16.99 -9.81
C LEU A 571 -7.79 15.70 -10.62
N ARG A 572 -8.18 15.80 -11.88
CA ARG A 572 -7.82 14.82 -12.91
C ARG A 572 -7.00 15.46 -14.00
N ILE A 573 -6.24 14.64 -14.70
CA ILE A 573 -5.41 15.06 -15.81
C ILE A 573 -6.29 15.40 -17.01
N LYS A 574 -6.21 16.65 -17.47
CA LYS A 574 -6.89 17.10 -18.67
C LYS A 574 -6.01 16.94 -19.91
N LYS A 575 -4.73 17.30 -19.79
CA LYS A 575 -3.79 17.26 -20.89
C LYS A 575 -2.37 16.98 -20.39
N ILE A 576 -1.65 16.16 -21.15
CA ILE A 576 -0.21 15.98 -21.00
C ILE A 576 0.44 16.41 -22.31
N THR A 577 1.44 17.28 -22.21
CA THR A 577 2.24 17.68 -23.36
C THR A 577 3.70 17.39 -23.10
N ASP A 578 4.25 16.48 -23.90
CA ASP A 578 5.65 16.09 -23.85
C ASP A 578 6.44 16.86 -24.90
N PHE A 579 7.51 17.52 -24.48
CA PHE A 579 8.42 18.27 -25.31
C PHE A 579 9.78 17.57 -25.31
N SER A 580 10.22 17.12 -26.49
CA SER A 580 11.59 16.62 -26.65
C SER A 580 12.62 17.75 -26.70
N ASP A 581 12.20 18.92 -27.19
CA ASP A 581 12.91 20.19 -27.19
C ASP A 581 11.90 21.35 -27.19
N SER A 582 12.32 22.59 -27.44
CA SER A 582 11.42 23.76 -27.43
C SER A 582 10.34 23.78 -28.52
N ILE A 583 10.41 22.90 -29.53
CA ILE A 583 9.56 22.89 -30.73
C ILE A 583 8.77 21.58 -30.84
N ASN A 584 9.45 20.44 -30.72
CA ASN A 584 8.90 19.11 -30.99
C ASN A 584 8.10 18.59 -29.80
N LYS A 585 6.78 18.44 -29.99
CA LYS A 585 5.84 18.04 -28.94
C LYS A 585 4.88 16.91 -29.34
N ILE A 586 4.47 16.14 -28.35
CA ILE A 586 3.33 15.21 -28.42
C ILE A 586 2.30 15.67 -27.41
N GLU A 587 1.05 15.82 -27.86
CA GLU A 587 -0.07 16.26 -27.03
C GLU A 587 -1.10 15.14 -26.89
N LYS A 588 -1.38 14.77 -25.63
CA LYS A 588 -2.45 13.84 -25.24
C LYS A 588 -3.51 14.61 -24.44
N GLU A 589 -4.73 14.65 -24.94
CA GLU A 589 -5.89 15.24 -24.27
C GLU A 589 -6.81 14.13 -23.74
N TYR A 590 -7.29 14.26 -22.50
CA TYR A 590 -8.12 13.27 -21.82
C TYR A 590 -9.52 13.82 -21.59
N LEU A 591 -10.53 13.15 -22.14
CA LEU A 591 -11.93 13.54 -22.07
C LEU A 591 -12.72 12.52 -21.25
N TYR A 592 -13.32 12.98 -20.15
CA TYR A 592 -14.08 12.15 -19.21
C TYR A 592 -15.57 12.23 -19.50
N LYS A 593 -15.96 11.77 -20.68
CA LYS A 593 -17.32 11.86 -21.23
C LYS A 593 -17.81 10.51 -21.73
N THR A 594 -19.12 10.36 -21.86
CA THR A 594 -19.72 9.09 -22.34
C THR A 594 -19.34 8.75 -23.79
N ASP A 595 -19.14 9.77 -24.63
CA ASP A 595 -18.58 9.65 -25.98
C ASP A 595 -17.98 10.97 -26.50
N ILE A 596 -17.25 10.93 -27.62
CA ILE A 596 -16.47 12.05 -28.18
C ILE A 596 -17.32 13.28 -28.55
N GLY A 597 -18.58 13.06 -28.93
CA GLY A 597 -19.54 14.12 -29.29
C GLY A 597 -20.47 14.57 -28.18
N PHE A 598 -20.44 13.90 -27.02
CA PHE A 598 -21.35 14.19 -25.91
C PHE A 598 -20.69 15.13 -24.91
N GLN A 599 -21.50 15.94 -24.21
CA GLN A 599 -21.02 16.79 -23.11
C GLN A 599 -21.27 16.17 -21.72
N ILE A 600 -21.94 15.02 -21.67
CA ILE A 600 -22.29 14.35 -20.42
C ILE A 600 -21.03 13.73 -19.80
N PRO A 601 -20.65 14.11 -18.56
CA PRO A 601 -19.55 13.48 -17.87
C PRO A 601 -19.77 11.98 -17.66
N SER A 602 -18.71 11.18 -17.78
CA SER A 602 -18.81 9.73 -17.51
C SER A 602 -18.76 9.39 -16.02
N GLY A 603 -18.20 10.28 -15.19
CA GLY A 603 -17.85 9.98 -13.80
C GLY A 603 -19.03 9.54 -12.92
N ILE A 604 -18.73 8.65 -11.98
CA ILE A 604 -19.60 8.20 -10.88
C ILE A 604 -18.95 8.58 -9.56
N LEU A 605 -19.60 9.47 -8.80
CA LEU A 605 -19.17 9.79 -7.44
C LEU A 605 -19.56 8.64 -6.50
N VAL A 606 -18.59 7.90 -5.98
CA VAL A 606 -18.84 6.63 -5.28
C VAL A 606 -19.48 6.80 -3.90
N GLN A 607 -19.43 8.02 -3.36
CA GLN A 607 -20.20 8.40 -2.18
C GLN A 607 -20.39 9.92 -2.16
N ARG A 608 -21.63 10.38 -2.00
CA ARG A 608 -21.91 11.80 -1.69
C ARG A 608 -21.53 12.14 -0.25
N PRO A 609 -20.86 13.28 0.01
CA PRO A 609 -20.66 13.75 1.36
C PRO A 609 -21.97 13.95 2.10
N GLN A 610 -22.03 13.54 3.36
CA GLN A 610 -23.20 13.73 4.19
C GLN A 610 -22.76 14.24 5.56
N TYR A 611 -23.27 15.41 5.96
CA TYR A 611 -22.90 16.06 7.22
C TYR A 611 -24.04 16.07 8.23
N TYR A 612 -25.28 15.97 7.76
CA TYR A 612 -26.48 16.00 8.58
C TYR A 612 -27.36 14.78 8.26
N TYR A 613 -27.86 14.13 9.31
CA TYR A 613 -28.82 13.03 9.22
C TYR A 613 -29.98 13.33 10.18
N PRO A 614 -31.12 13.84 9.69
CA PRO A 614 -32.27 14.16 10.54
C PRO A 614 -33.20 12.96 10.76
N ASN A 615 -33.91 12.97 11.89
CA ASN A 615 -35.04 12.10 12.24
C ASN A 615 -34.76 10.60 12.09
N TRP A 616 -33.52 10.17 12.28
CA TRP A 616 -33.17 8.75 12.23
C TRP A 616 -33.92 8.01 13.32
N THR A 617 -34.73 7.03 12.93
CA THR A 617 -35.61 6.35 13.86
C THR A 617 -34.91 5.15 14.48
N ILE A 618 -34.79 5.18 15.79
CA ILE A 618 -34.13 4.17 16.61
C ILE A 618 -35.21 3.49 17.45
N LYS A 619 -35.13 2.17 17.60
CA LYS A 619 -36.00 1.40 18.50
C LYS A 619 -35.19 0.77 19.61
N THR A 620 -35.65 0.91 20.83
CA THR A 620 -35.06 0.26 22.00
C THR A 620 -35.48 -1.20 22.08
N THR A 621 -34.85 -1.96 22.97
CA THR A 621 -35.14 -3.38 23.18
C THR A 621 -36.56 -3.66 23.68
N SER A 622 -37.21 -2.72 24.37
CA SER A 622 -38.65 -2.82 24.71
C SER A 622 -39.61 -2.31 23.63
N GLY A 623 -39.10 -1.81 22.50
CA GLY A 623 -39.90 -1.31 21.38
C GLY A 623 -40.21 0.19 21.41
N VAL A 624 -39.66 0.96 22.36
CA VAL A 624 -39.80 2.42 22.41
C VAL A 624 -39.03 3.05 21.24
N THR A 625 -39.67 4.01 20.58
CA THR A 625 -39.10 4.66 19.39
C THR A 625 -38.54 6.05 19.73
N PHE A 626 -37.32 6.31 19.28
CA PHE A 626 -36.64 7.62 19.35
C PHE A 626 -36.33 8.12 17.94
N GLN A 627 -36.30 9.43 17.77
CA GLN A 627 -35.73 10.11 16.62
C GLN A 627 -34.38 10.71 17.03
N LYS A 628 -33.34 10.43 16.24
CA LYS A 628 -32.00 11.00 16.40
C LYS A 628 -31.69 11.93 15.24
N ASN A 629 -31.22 13.14 15.50
CA ASN A 629 -30.50 13.90 14.49
C ASN A 629 -29.00 13.86 14.77
N ILE A 630 -28.20 13.90 13.70
CA ILE A 630 -26.74 13.91 13.77
C ILE A 630 -26.25 14.98 12.82
N PHE A 631 -25.42 15.89 13.31
CA PHE A 631 -24.62 16.79 12.49
C PHE A 631 -23.14 16.59 12.79
N SER A 632 -22.29 16.69 11.77
CA SER A 632 -20.84 16.76 11.92
C SER A 632 -20.27 17.62 10.82
N ILE A 633 -19.23 18.37 11.14
CA ILE A 633 -18.50 19.17 10.14
C ILE A 633 -17.67 18.32 9.18
N ASN A 634 -17.44 17.05 9.51
CA ASN A 634 -16.84 16.07 8.60
C ASN A 634 -17.91 15.13 8.09
N SER A 635 -17.72 14.57 6.89
CA SER A 635 -18.66 13.60 6.35
C SER A 635 -18.83 12.45 7.33
N ILE A 636 -20.08 12.15 7.65
CA ILE A 636 -20.48 11.12 8.60
C ILE A 636 -20.38 9.72 7.98
N ILE A 637 -20.24 9.67 6.65
CA ILE A 637 -19.99 8.46 5.87
C ILE A 637 -18.64 8.51 5.15
N PRO A 638 -17.94 7.37 5.00
CA PRO A 638 -16.68 7.28 4.27
C PRO A 638 -16.82 7.76 2.83
N LEU A 639 -15.91 8.64 2.39
CA LEU A 639 -15.96 9.27 1.06
C LEU A 639 -15.24 8.50 -0.05
N GLY A 640 -14.76 7.29 0.23
CA GLY A 640 -14.05 6.45 -0.73
C GLY A 640 -14.30 4.97 -0.48
N ASN A 641 -13.98 4.15 -1.46
CA ASN A 641 -14.13 2.70 -1.39
C ASN A 641 -12.91 2.03 -0.70
N PHE A 642 -12.91 0.70 -0.62
CA PHE A 642 -11.78 -0.10 -0.11
C PHE A 642 -10.47 0.08 -0.90
N SER A 643 -10.47 0.76 -2.04
CA SER A 643 -9.29 1.18 -2.81
C SER A 643 -9.01 2.69 -2.68
N GLY A 644 -9.63 3.37 -1.72
CA GLY A 644 -9.39 4.78 -1.40
C GLY A 644 -9.85 5.80 -2.44
N SER A 645 -10.50 5.39 -3.55
CA SER A 645 -10.97 6.32 -4.59
C SER A 645 -12.36 6.86 -4.26
N GLN A 646 -12.56 8.17 -4.44
CA GLN A 646 -13.87 8.83 -4.31
C GLN A 646 -14.69 8.87 -5.62
N ILE A 647 -14.07 8.62 -6.76
CA ILE A 647 -14.73 8.71 -8.06
C ILE A 647 -14.24 7.62 -9.00
N GLU A 648 -15.11 7.17 -9.89
CA GLU A 648 -14.82 6.19 -10.93
C GLU A 648 -15.22 6.77 -12.29
N TYR A 649 -14.39 6.55 -13.30
CA TYR A 649 -14.69 6.91 -14.69
C TYR A 649 -15.01 5.66 -15.52
N PRO A 650 -16.30 5.35 -15.71
CA PRO A 650 -16.76 4.33 -16.64
C PRO A 650 -16.19 4.47 -18.06
N THR A 651 -15.96 5.70 -18.52
CA THR A 651 -15.44 5.98 -19.86
C THR A 651 -14.40 7.09 -19.82
N VAL A 652 -13.27 6.90 -20.50
CA VAL A 652 -12.25 7.93 -20.73
C VAL A 652 -11.82 7.89 -22.19
N ILE A 653 -11.69 9.04 -22.83
CA ILE A 653 -11.19 9.15 -24.21
C ILE A 653 -9.84 9.86 -24.20
N GLU A 654 -8.80 9.20 -24.69
CA GLU A 654 -7.47 9.75 -24.90
C GLU A 654 -7.32 10.16 -26.37
N LYS A 655 -7.22 11.45 -26.63
CA LYS A 655 -7.02 12.01 -27.97
C LYS A 655 -5.55 12.36 -28.16
N ILE A 656 -4.96 11.82 -29.22
CA ILE A 656 -3.59 12.14 -29.63
C ILE A 656 -3.69 13.09 -30.82
N MET A 657 -3.17 14.30 -30.67
CA MET A 657 -3.23 15.29 -31.74
C MET A 657 -2.55 14.76 -33.01
N GLY A 658 -3.29 14.73 -34.13
CA GLY A 658 -2.80 14.20 -35.41
C GLY A 658 -2.78 12.67 -35.55
N ASN A 659 -3.39 11.90 -34.62
CA ASN A 659 -3.38 10.42 -34.66
C ASN A 659 -4.71 9.76 -34.22
N GLY A 660 -5.81 10.51 -34.15
CA GLY A 660 -7.12 10.01 -33.72
C GLY A 660 -7.27 9.91 -32.20
N TYR A 661 -8.07 8.96 -31.71
CA TYR A 661 -8.33 8.81 -30.28
C TYR A 661 -8.58 7.36 -29.86
N THR A 662 -8.37 7.09 -28.58
CA THR A 662 -8.66 5.79 -27.94
C THR A 662 -9.71 5.98 -26.86
N LYS A 663 -10.82 5.24 -26.94
CA LYS A 663 -11.88 5.21 -25.93
C LYS A 663 -11.68 3.99 -25.02
N TYR A 664 -11.55 4.23 -23.73
CA TYR A 664 -11.45 3.23 -22.69
C TYR A 664 -12.77 3.16 -21.92
N SER A 665 -13.28 1.96 -21.69
CA SER A 665 -14.43 1.70 -20.83
C SER A 665 -14.03 0.75 -19.70
N TYR A 666 -14.43 1.07 -18.46
CA TYR A 666 -14.05 0.34 -17.25
C TYR A 666 -15.27 -0.21 -16.51
N THR A 667 -15.08 -1.33 -15.81
CA THR A 667 -16.04 -1.79 -14.80
C THR A 667 -16.16 -0.76 -13.69
N ASN A 668 -17.35 -0.57 -13.13
CA ASN A 668 -17.61 0.51 -12.17
C ASN A 668 -18.75 0.14 -11.21
N TYR A 669 -19.15 1.06 -10.33
CA TYR A 669 -20.24 0.87 -9.37
C TYR A 669 -21.56 0.39 -9.99
N GLN A 670 -21.88 0.78 -11.22
CA GLN A 670 -23.09 0.30 -11.89
C GLN A 670 -23.00 -1.18 -12.25
N ASP A 671 -21.82 -1.68 -12.62
CA ASP A 671 -21.62 -3.11 -12.90
C ASP A 671 -21.56 -3.93 -11.60
N TYR A 672 -20.95 -3.38 -10.54
CA TYR A 672 -20.72 -4.05 -9.26
C TYR A 672 -21.03 -3.14 -8.05
N PRO A 673 -22.31 -2.90 -7.73
CA PRO A 673 -22.72 -2.07 -6.60
C PRO A 673 -22.44 -2.76 -5.26
N ASN A 674 -22.17 -1.99 -4.22
CA ASN A 674 -21.99 -2.54 -2.87
C ASN A 674 -23.29 -3.19 -2.36
N SER A 675 -23.16 -4.29 -1.61
CA SER A 675 -24.30 -4.95 -0.96
C SER A 675 -24.48 -4.42 0.47
N GLN A 676 -25.73 -4.31 0.93
CA GLN A 676 -26.06 -3.61 2.17
C GLN A 676 -25.60 -4.35 3.44
N TYR A 677 -25.77 -5.68 3.55
CA TYR A 677 -25.20 -6.54 4.61
C TYR A 677 -25.57 -8.02 4.36
N SER A 678 -24.86 -8.95 5.01
CA SER A 678 -25.16 -10.39 5.02
C SER A 678 -26.20 -10.78 6.08
N GLY A 679 -26.42 -9.93 7.09
CA GLY A 679 -27.42 -10.11 8.15
C GLY A 679 -27.48 -8.86 9.02
N THR A 680 -28.62 -8.60 9.66
CA THR A 680 -28.78 -7.42 10.52
C THR A 680 -29.72 -7.71 11.69
N ILE A 681 -29.46 -7.04 12.81
CA ILE A 681 -30.41 -6.90 13.92
C ILE A 681 -30.85 -5.44 14.11
N SER A 682 -30.35 -4.55 13.27
CA SER A 682 -30.67 -3.14 13.31
C SER A 682 -32.15 -2.96 12.95
N PRO A 683 -32.96 -2.33 13.83
CA PRO A 683 -34.39 -2.17 13.59
C PRO A 683 -34.70 -1.28 12.37
N GLN A 684 -33.73 -0.46 11.96
CA GLN A 684 -33.73 0.32 10.73
C GLN A 684 -32.31 0.40 10.17
N HIS A 685 -32.23 0.50 8.84
CA HIS A 685 -30.98 0.78 8.16
C HIS A 685 -30.41 2.13 8.57
N SER A 686 -29.08 2.19 8.55
CA SER A 686 -28.31 3.39 8.74
C SER A 686 -27.28 3.56 7.65
N ALA A 687 -26.98 4.81 7.29
CA ALA A 687 -25.86 5.11 6.39
C ALA A 687 -24.49 4.75 7.01
N PHE A 688 -24.45 4.49 8.32
CA PHE A 688 -23.27 4.03 9.07
C PHE A 688 -23.06 2.52 9.03
N ASP A 689 -24.06 1.75 8.57
CA ASP A 689 -23.97 0.30 8.55
C ASP A 689 -22.78 -0.11 7.66
N PRO A 690 -21.88 -1.00 8.12
CA PRO A 690 -20.83 -1.53 7.27
C PRO A 690 -21.45 -2.27 6.09
N LYS A 691 -20.82 -2.10 4.91
CA LYS A 691 -21.30 -2.63 3.64
C LYS A 691 -20.33 -3.67 3.11
N THR A 692 -20.85 -4.67 2.41
CA THR A 692 -20.02 -5.60 1.64
C THR A 692 -19.61 -4.90 0.33
N GLU A 693 -18.33 -4.56 0.22
CA GLU A 693 -17.81 -3.81 -0.93
C GLU A 693 -17.25 -4.70 -2.05
N PHE A 694 -17.58 -4.35 -3.29
CA PHE A 694 -17.08 -5.02 -4.50
C PHE A 694 -16.08 -4.17 -5.31
N SER A 695 -15.35 -3.27 -4.65
CA SER A 695 -14.36 -2.38 -5.30
C SER A 695 -13.25 -3.10 -6.06
N TYR A 696 -12.86 -4.31 -5.64
CA TYR A 696 -11.85 -5.11 -6.36
C TYR A 696 -12.29 -5.55 -7.77
N LYS A 697 -13.60 -5.53 -8.06
CA LYS A 697 -14.17 -5.80 -9.40
C LYS A 697 -14.28 -4.56 -10.28
N ARG A 698 -14.09 -3.37 -9.72
CA ARG A 698 -14.25 -2.07 -10.38
C ARG A 698 -12.91 -1.58 -10.92
N SER A 699 -12.94 -0.57 -11.78
CA SER A 699 -11.78 -0.01 -12.48
C SER A 699 -11.00 -0.98 -13.38
N LYS A 700 -11.54 -2.18 -13.67
CA LYS A 700 -10.92 -3.11 -14.62
C LYS A 700 -11.33 -2.73 -16.05
N LEU A 701 -10.38 -2.68 -16.98
CA LEU A 701 -10.63 -2.30 -18.38
C LEU A 701 -11.56 -3.31 -19.04
N LYS A 702 -12.78 -2.90 -19.44
CA LYS A 702 -13.84 -3.72 -20.05
C LYS A 702 -13.83 -3.66 -21.58
N LEU A 703 -13.53 -2.49 -22.15
CA LEU A 703 -13.48 -2.28 -23.60
C LEU A 703 -12.45 -1.20 -23.94
N LYS A 704 -11.68 -1.39 -25.01
CA LYS A 704 -10.74 -0.40 -25.56
C LYS A 704 -10.92 -0.29 -27.06
N GLN A 705 -11.31 0.89 -27.54
CA GLN A 705 -11.63 1.16 -28.94
C GLN A 705 -10.70 2.23 -29.50
N TYR A 706 -10.11 1.97 -30.66
CA TYR A 706 -9.17 2.85 -31.34
C TYR A 706 -9.86 3.45 -32.56
N TYR A 707 -9.87 4.77 -32.67
CA TYR A 707 -10.53 5.51 -33.73
C TYR A 707 -9.53 6.35 -34.51
N SER A 708 -9.78 6.50 -35.82
CA SER A 708 -9.10 7.49 -36.66
C SER A 708 -9.52 8.92 -36.28
N GLU A 709 -8.84 9.91 -36.85
CA GLU A 709 -9.25 11.32 -36.75
C GLU A 709 -10.65 11.59 -37.32
N SER A 710 -11.04 10.84 -38.36
CA SER A 710 -12.36 10.91 -39.00
C SER A 710 -13.45 10.17 -38.22
N ASN A 711 -13.20 9.80 -36.95
CA ASN A 711 -14.13 9.07 -36.09
C ASN A 711 -14.51 7.66 -36.61
N THR A 712 -13.59 7.00 -37.33
CA THR A 712 -13.80 5.63 -37.83
C THR A 712 -13.15 4.63 -36.87
N LEU A 713 -13.90 3.62 -36.42
CA LEU A 713 -13.38 2.56 -35.55
C LEU A 713 -12.39 1.68 -36.34
N LEU A 714 -11.14 1.60 -35.85
CA LEU A 714 -10.04 0.86 -36.49
C LEU A 714 -9.78 -0.47 -35.80
N LYS A 715 -9.90 -0.50 -34.47
CA LYS A 715 -9.64 -1.67 -33.64
C LYS A 715 -10.49 -1.60 -32.38
N GLU A 716 -10.95 -2.74 -31.89
CA GLU A 716 -11.49 -2.85 -30.52
C GLU A 716 -10.94 -4.07 -29.79
N GLU A 717 -10.82 -3.95 -28.48
CA GLU A 717 -10.40 -5.00 -27.55
C GLU A 717 -11.42 -5.07 -26.42
N GLU A 718 -12.13 -6.18 -26.31
CA GLU A 718 -13.15 -6.47 -25.31
C GLU A 718 -12.56 -7.42 -24.26
N TYR A 719 -12.74 -7.10 -22.98
CA TYR A 719 -12.10 -7.76 -21.85
C TYR A 719 -13.18 -8.27 -20.89
N ASN A 720 -13.26 -9.58 -20.72
CA ASN A 720 -14.22 -10.20 -19.81
C ASN A 720 -13.50 -10.84 -18.63
N TYR A 721 -13.96 -10.47 -17.43
CA TYR A 721 -13.37 -10.91 -16.17
C TYR A 721 -14.33 -11.82 -15.41
N GLY A 722 -13.78 -12.63 -14.51
CA GLY A 722 -14.54 -13.49 -13.64
C GLY A 722 -13.73 -13.95 -12.44
N GLU A 723 -14.42 -14.60 -11.51
CA GLU A 723 -13.83 -15.17 -10.30
C GLU A 723 -13.84 -16.68 -10.40
N THR A 724 -12.76 -17.30 -9.96
CA THR A 724 -12.71 -18.72 -9.68
C THR A 724 -13.02 -18.89 -8.19
N ASN A 725 -14.14 -19.56 -7.84
CA ASN A 725 -14.56 -19.87 -6.46
C ASN A 725 -14.39 -18.70 -5.45
N PRO A 726 -15.34 -17.73 -5.41
CA PRO A 726 -15.24 -16.54 -4.58
C PRO A 726 -15.01 -16.83 -3.09
N GLN A 727 -14.01 -16.19 -2.50
CA GLN A 727 -13.56 -16.35 -1.12
C GLN A 727 -13.71 -15.04 -0.34
N LYS A 728 -14.06 -15.17 0.94
CA LYS A 728 -14.51 -14.07 1.79
C LYS A 728 -14.21 -14.33 3.26
N VAL A 729 -14.08 -13.25 4.03
CA VAL A 729 -14.04 -13.27 5.49
C VAL A 729 -15.27 -12.56 6.07
N ARG A 730 -15.57 -12.87 7.33
CA ARG A 730 -16.76 -12.38 8.02
C ARG A 730 -16.44 -11.27 9.02
N GLY A 731 -17.25 -10.22 9.03
CA GLY A 731 -17.20 -9.15 10.02
C GLY A 731 -18.58 -8.85 10.60
N TYR A 732 -18.62 -8.38 11.84
CA TYR A 732 -19.85 -7.95 12.50
C TYR A 732 -19.63 -6.67 13.30
N SER A 733 -20.15 -5.56 12.80
CA SER A 733 -20.22 -4.30 13.55
C SER A 733 -21.48 -4.30 14.38
N TYR A 734 -21.39 -3.96 15.66
CA TYR A 734 -22.55 -3.91 16.53
C TYR A 734 -22.38 -2.89 17.65
N GLU A 735 -23.50 -2.40 18.17
CA GLU A 735 -23.53 -1.51 19.32
C GLU A 735 -24.66 -1.89 20.28
N ASN A 736 -24.42 -1.63 21.55
CA ASN A 736 -25.42 -1.72 22.59
C ASN A 736 -25.26 -0.52 23.53
N TYR A 737 -26.19 0.42 23.44
CA TYR A 737 -26.09 1.69 24.16
C TYR A 737 -27.46 2.16 24.65
N VAL A 738 -27.47 2.98 25.68
CA VAL A 738 -28.71 3.60 26.18
C VAL A 738 -28.85 4.98 25.53
N PRO A 739 -29.91 5.25 24.75
CA PRO A 739 -30.07 6.52 24.03
C PRO A 739 -30.33 7.69 25.00
N CYS A 740 -30.85 7.40 26.20
CA CYS A 740 -31.24 8.40 27.17
C CYS A 740 -31.04 7.92 28.61
N SER A 741 -30.33 8.66 29.46
CA SER A 741 -30.11 8.26 30.87
C SER A 741 -31.40 8.09 31.69
N GLN A 742 -32.49 8.75 31.26
CA GLN A 742 -33.81 8.68 31.89
C GLN A 742 -34.60 7.42 31.49
N VAL A 743 -34.12 6.69 30.48
CA VAL A 743 -34.76 5.53 29.89
C VAL A 743 -33.85 4.34 30.16
N MET A 744 -34.20 3.50 31.13
CA MET A 744 -33.45 2.28 31.49
C MET A 744 -33.66 1.16 30.46
N ASP A 745 -33.60 1.49 29.17
CA ASP A 745 -33.84 0.56 28.05
C ASP A 745 -32.86 0.87 26.91
N GLY A 746 -32.14 -0.15 26.47
CA GLY A 746 -31.03 -0.03 25.53
C GLY A 746 -31.48 -0.08 24.06
N VAL A 747 -30.60 0.36 23.18
CA VAL A 747 -30.68 0.19 21.73
C VAL A 747 -29.67 -0.86 21.34
N LEU A 748 -30.14 -1.86 20.62
CA LEU A 748 -29.31 -2.92 20.07
C LEU A 748 -29.30 -2.80 18.55
N THR A 749 -28.12 -2.70 17.97
CA THR A 749 -27.93 -2.60 16.52
C THR A 749 -26.72 -3.43 16.12
N GLY A 750 -26.74 -3.97 14.90
CA GLY A 750 -25.61 -4.69 14.39
C GLY A 750 -25.83 -5.19 12.98
N ASN A 751 -24.77 -5.18 12.18
CA ASN A 751 -24.77 -5.56 10.78
C ASN A 751 -23.57 -6.45 10.49
N ALA A 752 -23.88 -7.63 9.97
CA ALA A 752 -22.91 -8.61 9.48
C ALA A 752 -22.55 -8.30 8.04
N TYR A 753 -21.27 -8.36 7.70
CA TYR A 753 -20.78 -8.08 6.36
C TYR A 753 -19.64 -9.02 5.98
N GLU A 754 -19.30 -9.02 4.70
CA GLU A 754 -18.26 -9.87 4.14
C GLU A 754 -17.19 -8.99 3.48
N ILE A 755 -15.93 -9.41 3.56
CA ILE A 755 -14.85 -8.80 2.81
C ILE A 755 -14.16 -9.87 1.96
N TYR A 756 -14.19 -9.63 0.64
CA TYR A 756 -13.72 -10.58 -0.36
C TYR A 756 -12.20 -10.46 -0.54
N TYR A 757 -11.54 -11.60 -0.76
CA TYR A 757 -10.12 -11.69 -1.10
C TYR A 757 -9.86 -12.50 -2.38
N SER A 758 -10.86 -12.57 -3.25
CA SER A 758 -10.72 -13.21 -4.57
C SER A 758 -10.21 -12.26 -5.63
N ASP A 759 -9.52 -12.86 -6.60
CA ASP A 759 -9.05 -12.16 -7.79
C ASP A 759 -10.14 -12.09 -8.86
N PHE A 760 -10.27 -10.92 -9.48
CA PHE A 760 -11.15 -10.70 -10.61
C PHE A 760 -10.34 -10.75 -11.91
N ASN A 761 -10.13 -11.97 -12.40
CA ASN A 761 -9.14 -12.28 -13.44
C ASN A 761 -9.68 -12.09 -14.84
N LEU A 762 -8.80 -11.71 -15.77
CA LEU A 762 -9.11 -11.62 -17.19
C LEU A 762 -9.29 -13.02 -17.79
N LEU A 763 -10.54 -13.46 -17.94
CA LEU A 763 -10.89 -14.77 -18.51
C LEU A 763 -10.81 -14.77 -20.03
N THR A 764 -11.23 -13.69 -20.70
CA THR A 764 -11.09 -13.59 -22.16
C THR A 764 -10.74 -12.19 -22.61
N LYS A 765 -9.89 -12.08 -23.63
CA LYS A 765 -9.64 -10.86 -24.40
C LYS A 765 -9.97 -11.10 -25.86
N LYS A 766 -10.96 -10.40 -26.38
CA LYS A 766 -11.38 -10.47 -27.78
C LYS A 766 -10.93 -9.22 -28.52
N THR A 767 -10.14 -9.37 -29.57
CA THR A 767 -9.65 -8.27 -30.40
C THR A 767 -10.31 -8.33 -31.77
N ARG A 768 -10.87 -7.21 -32.25
CA ARG A 768 -11.37 -7.06 -33.62
C ARG A 768 -10.62 -5.92 -34.30
N ILE A 769 -10.10 -6.15 -35.51
CA ILE A 769 -9.44 -5.14 -36.35
C ILE A 769 -10.29 -4.94 -37.60
N TYR A 770 -10.63 -3.70 -37.92
CA TYR A 770 -11.47 -3.32 -39.05
C TYR A 770 -10.58 -2.88 -40.22
N GLY A 771 -10.61 -3.64 -41.31
CA GLY A 771 -9.88 -3.35 -42.54
C GLY A 771 -10.55 -2.29 -43.40
N THR A 772 -9.79 -1.72 -44.34
CA THR A 772 -10.24 -0.63 -45.24
C THR A 772 -11.37 -1.02 -46.20
N SER A 773 -11.59 -2.32 -46.41
CA SER A 773 -12.62 -2.90 -47.29
C SER A 773 -13.79 -3.52 -46.52
N GLY A 774 -13.96 -3.22 -45.22
CA GLY A 774 -15.03 -3.76 -44.38
C GLY A 774 -14.76 -5.15 -43.80
N GLN A 775 -13.57 -5.72 -44.04
CA GLN A 775 -13.12 -6.97 -43.43
C GLN A 775 -12.93 -6.82 -41.91
N VAL A 776 -13.29 -7.83 -41.13
CA VAL A 776 -13.11 -7.85 -39.67
C VAL A 776 -12.22 -9.03 -39.29
N TYR A 777 -11.04 -8.76 -38.76
CA TYR A 777 -10.13 -9.77 -38.23
C TYR A 777 -10.35 -9.90 -36.73
N GLN A 778 -10.85 -11.05 -36.29
CA GLN A 778 -11.13 -11.31 -34.89
C GLN A 778 -10.15 -12.32 -34.29
N THR A 779 -9.59 -12.02 -33.13
CA THR A 779 -8.81 -12.98 -32.34
C THR A 779 -9.37 -13.06 -30.93
N VAL A 780 -9.30 -14.24 -30.31
CA VAL A 780 -9.76 -14.45 -28.93
C VAL A 780 -8.66 -15.11 -28.13
N GLU A 781 -8.21 -14.43 -27.07
CA GLU A 781 -7.41 -15.01 -26.01
C GLU A 781 -8.33 -15.44 -24.86
N SER A 782 -8.11 -16.62 -24.30
CA SER A 782 -8.86 -17.17 -23.15
C SER A 782 -7.89 -17.71 -22.12
N ASN A 783 -8.16 -17.44 -20.85
CA ASN A 783 -7.36 -17.88 -19.70
C ASN A 783 -8.25 -18.66 -18.75
N ASP A 784 -7.72 -19.78 -18.25
CA ASP A 784 -8.36 -20.61 -17.21
C ASP A 784 -7.47 -20.60 -15.97
N PHE A 785 -8.08 -20.45 -14.80
CA PHE A 785 -7.37 -20.31 -13.53
C PHE A 785 -7.82 -21.35 -12.52
N VAL A 786 -6.95 -21.67 -11.57
CA VAL A 786 -7.24 -22.59 -10.46
C VAL A 786 -6.84 -21.96 -9.14
N ASN A 787 -7.72 -22.03 -8.15
CA ASN A 787 -7.39 -21.62 -6.79
C ASN A 787 -6.55 -22.71 -6.11
N TYR A 788 -5.55 -22.28 -5.36
CA TYR A 788 -4.72 -23.17 -4.56
C TYR A 788 -4.64 -22.67 -3.11
N GLY A 789 -4.86 -23.56 -2.13
CA GLY A 789 -4.84 -23.19 -0.72
C GLY A 789 -5.98 -22.26 -0.29
N THR A 790 -5.78 -21.55 0.82
CA THR A 790 -6.82 -20.72 1.48
C THR A 790 -6.42 -19.26 1.68
N PHE A 791 -5.30 -18.82 1.08
CA PHE A 791 -4.75 -17.46 1.24
C PHE A 791 -5.29 -16.46 0.22
N GLY A 792 -5.83 -16.94 -0.91
CA GLY A 792 -6.19 -16.13 -2.07
C GLY A 792 -5.38 -16.44 -3.33
N ASP A 793 -4.56 -17.50 -3.36
CA ASP A 793 -3.77 -17.84 -4.55
C ASP A 793 -4.64 -18.30 -5.71
N ASN A 794 -4.41 -17.70 -6.87
CA ASN A 794 -5.10 -18.03 -8.10
C ASN A 794 -4.10 -18.12 -9.27
N ILE A 795 -3.93 -19.34 -9.77
CA ILE A 795 -2.83 -19.71 -10.68
C ILE A 795 -3.37 -19.94 -12.09
N LEU A 796 -2.70 -19.41 -13.12
CA LEU A 796 -3.04 -19.65 -14.52
C LEU A 796 -2.84 -21.13 -14.88
N LYS A 797 -3.91 -21.87 -15.11
CA LYS A 797 -3.90 -23.29 -15.44
C LYS A 797 -3.71 -23.54 -16.94
N SER A 798 -4.36 -22.75 -17.77
CA SER A 798 -4.19 -22.82 -19.22
C SER A 798 -4.51 -21.49 -19.89
N LYS A 799 -4.01 -21.31 -21.11
CA LYS A 799 -4.43 -20.23 -21.99
C LYS A 799 -4.63 -20.71 -23.42
N SER A 800 -5.51 -20.07 -24.18
CA SER A 800 -5.67 -20.35 -25.59
C SER A 800 -5.88 -19.09 -26.41
N PHE A 801 -5.46 -19.13 -27.67
CA PHE A 801 -5.57 -18.08 -28.65
C PHE A 801 -6.21 -18.64 -29.91
N ILE A 802 -7.30 -18.02 -30.37
CA ILE A 802 -7.94 -18.33 -31.64
C ILE A 802 -7.65 -17.16 -32.59
N ASP A 803 -7.07 -17.44 -33.75
CA ASP A 803 -6.82 -16.44 -34.78
C ASP A 803 -8.06 -16.18 -35.67
N SER A 804 -7.93 -15.24 -36.61
CA SER A 804 -9.03 -14.86 -37.50
C SER A 804 -9.48 -15.96 -38.48
N ASN A 805 -8.67 -17.00 -38.67
CA ASN A 805 -8.98 -18.14 -39.52
C ASN A 805 -9.57 -19.31 -38.71
N GLY A 806 -9.85 -19.10 -37.42
CA GLY A 806 -10.36 -20.14 -36.52
C GLY A 806 -9.30 -21.12 -36.01
N LYS A 807 -8.02 -20.90 -36.32
CA LYS A 807 -6.94 -21.74 -35.82
C LYS A 807 -6.73 -21.46 -34.35
N ARG A 808 -6.82 -22.51 -33.52
CA ARG A 808 -6.67 -22.45 -32.07
C ARG A 808 -5.29 -22.93 -31.65
N ILE A 809 -4.56 -22.10 -30.94
CA ILE A 809 -3.32 -22.44 -30.22
C ILE A 809 -3.64 -22.46 -28.73
N SER A 810 -3.37 -23.54 -28.02
CA SER A 810 -3.56 -23.58 -26.56
C SER A 810 -2.32 -24.04 -25.82
N GLU A 811 -2.08 -23.52 -24.63
CA GLU A 811 -1.02 -23.91 -23.71
C GLU A 811 -1.64 -24.36 -22.37
N ASN A 812 -1.23 -25.53 -21.88
CA ASN A 812 -1.59 -26.03 -20.55
C ASN A 812 -0.35 -26.04 -19.65
N TYR A 813 -0.53 -25.73 -18.37
CA TYR A 813 0.54 -25.67 -17.39
C TYR A 813 0.29 -26.66 -16.25
N THR A 814 1.31 -27.45 -15.93
CA THR A 814 1.38 -28.25 -14.71
C THR A 814 2.42 -27.62 -13.80
N TYR A 815 2.06 -27.38 -12.56
CA TYR A 815 2.92 -26.78 -11.54
C TYR A 815 3.43 -27.82 -10.55
N SER A 816 4.45 -27.45 -9.77
CA SER A 816 5.00 -28.28 -8.68
C SER A 816 3.92 -28.78 -7.72
N PHE A 817 2.96 -27.94 -7.33
CA PHE A 817 1.88 -28.32 -6.41
C PHE A 817 0.91 -29.37 -6.98
N ASN A 818 0.83 -29.52 -8.32
CA ASN A 818 0.05 -30.59 -8.93
C ASN A 818 0.69 -31.98 -8.71
N ARG A 819 1.95 -32.03 -8.27
CA ARG A 819 2.72 -33.24 -7.95
C ARG A 819 2.98 -33.39 -6.46
N ASN A 820 2.24 -32.66 -5.63
CA ASN A 820 2.35 -32.76 -4.19
C ASN A 820 2.12 -34.22 -3.72
N GLY A 821 2.91 -34.68 -2.75
CA GLY A 821 2.99 -36.09 -2.34
C GLY A 821 4.12 -36.88 -3.01
N THR A 822 4.83 -36.29 -3.97
CA THR A 822 6.05 -36.87 -4.59
C THR A 822 7.22 -35.90 -4.42
N GLU A 823 8.31 -36.35 -3.80
CA GLU A 823 9.54 -35.55 -3.71
C GLU A 823 10.21 -35.39 -5.10
N PRO A 824 10.86 -34.25 -5.39
CA PRO A 824 11.05 -33.09 -4.51
C PRO A 824 9.90 -32.05 -4.57
N TYR A 825 8.80 -32.34 -5.25
CA TYR A 825 7.72 -31.39 -5.51
C TYR A 825 6.92 -31.03 -4.25
N THR A 826 6.79 -31.95 -3.29
CA THR A 826 6.28 -31.65 -1.94
C THR A 826 7.13 -30.57 -1.27
N SER A 827 8.46 -30.77 -1.19
CA SER A 827 9.39 -29.78 -0.62
C SER A 827 9.36 -28.42 -1.32
N LEU A 828 9.18 -28.38 -2.65
CA LEU A 828 9.00 -27.13 -3.40
C LEU A 828 7.67 -26.44 -3.02
N THR A 829 6.59 -27.21 -2.95
CA THR A 829 5.24 -26.71 -2.63
C THR A 829 5.17 -26.16 -1.21
N ASP A 830 5.80 -26.84 -0.24
CA ASP A 830 5.88 -26.39 1.16
C ASP A 830 6.66 -25.07 1.29
N LYS A 831 7.66 -24.86 0.43
CA LYS A 831 8.38 -23.59 0.29
C LYS A 831 7.64 -22.56 -0.57
N ARG A 832 6.45 -22.87 -1.09
CA ARG A 832 5.67 -22.06 -2.05
C ARG A 832 6.42 -21.72 -3.33
N ILE A 833 7.23 -22.64 -3.82
CA ILE A 833 7.89 -22.54 -5.13
C ILE A 833 6.96 -23.20 -6.15
N PHE A 834 5.99 -22.45 -6.68
CA PHE A 834 5.01 -22.91 -7.66
C PHE A 834 5.58 -22.86 -9.08
N ALA A 835 6.67 -23.58 -9.30
CA ALA A 835 7.32 -23.64 -10.61
C ALA A 835 6.48 -24.44 -11.61
N ILE A 836 6.49 -24.01 -12.88
CA ILE A 836 5.94 -24.80 -14.00
C ILE A 836 6.87 -25.99 -14.24
N VAL A 837 6.35 -27.21 -14.09
CA VAL A 837 7.09 -28.47 -14.29
C VAL A 837 6.78 -29.09 -15.66
N GLU A 838 5.59 -28.84 -16.21
CA GLU A 838 5.24 -29.24 -17.57
C GLU A 838 4.46 -28.15 -18.28
N LYS A 839 4.75 -28.00 -19.58
CA LYS A 839 4.03 -27.13 -20.48
C LYS A 839 3.72 -27.90 -21.76
N SER A 840 2.46 -28.00 -22.14
CA SER A 840 2.05 -28.58 -23.42
C SER A 840 1.35 -27.53 -24.29
N LYS A 841 1.68 -27.52 -25.58
CA LYS A 841 1.15 -26.59 -26.58
C LYS A 841 0.46 -27.38 -27.67
N TYR A 842 -0.75 -26.97 -28.04
CA TYR A 842 -1.59 -27.63 -29.04
C TYR A 842 -1.94 -26.67 -30.17
N ILE A 843 -2.15 -27.21 -31.37
CA ILE A 843 -2.75 -26.55 -32.53
C ILE A 843 -4.00 -27.34 -32.94
N ASN A 844 -5.18 -26.73 -32.94
CA ASN A 844 -6.45 -27.39 -33.28
C ASN A 844 -6.64 -28.76 -32.59
N GLN A 845 -6.27 -28.84 -31.30
CA GLN A 845 -6.27 -30.03 -30.44
C GLN A 845 -5.16 -31.05 -30.68
N GLU A 846 -4.38 -30.93 -31.76
CA GLU A 846 -3.18 -31.73 -31.97
C GLU A 846 -2.04 -31.20 -31.10
N LEU A 847 -1.36 -32.09 -30.38
CA LEU A 847 -0.19 -31.72 -29.59
C LEU A 847 0.92 -31.25 -30.55
N LEU A 848 1.44 -30.04 -30.35
CA LEU A 848 2.51 -29.46 -31.15
C LEU A 848 3.87 -29.65 -30.46
N THR A 849 3.94 -29.26 -29.19
CA THR A 849 5.14 -29.41 -28.37
C THR A 849 4.78 -29.69 -26.92
N SER A 850 5.55 -30.52 -26.24
CA SER A 850 5.56 -30.61 -24.78
C SER A 850 6.96 -30.33 -24.26
N VAL A 851 7.04 -29.65 -23.13
CA VAL A 851 8.28 -29.36 -22.40
C VAL A 851 8.07 -29.82 -20.97
N LYS A 852 9.03 -30.57 -20.43
CA LYS A 852 9.04 -31.07 -19.06
C LYS A 852 10.35 -30.68 -18.39
N THR A 853 10.24 -30.12 -17.20
CA THR A 853 11.38 -29.80 -16.33
C THR A 853 11.28 -30.64 -15.07
N ASP A 854 12.16 -31.63 -14.96
CA ASP A 854 12.30 -32.46 -13.77
C ASP A 854 13.21 -31.78 -12.75
N TYR A 855 12.74 -31.73 -11.51
CA TYR A 855 13.50 -31.23 -10.36
C TYR A 855 14.09 -32.40 -9.58
N ALA A 856 15.29 -32.22 -9.04
CA ALA A 856 15.95 -33.21 -8.18
C ALA A 856 16.84 -32.51 -7.15
N LEU A 857 17.30 -33.26 -6.14
CA LEU A 857 18.44 -32.85 -5.33
C LEU A 857 19.71 -32.95 -6.20
N VAL A 858 20.30 -31.81 -6.53
CA VAL A 858 21.49 -31.72 -7.39
C VAL A 858 22.69 -31.26 -6.55
N PRO A 859 23.90 -31.77 -6.80
CA PRO A 859 25.12 -31.27 -6.16
C PRO A 859 25.29 -29.77 -6.31
N THR A 860 25.60 -29.11 -5.20
CA THR A 860 25.84 -27.66 -5.12
C THR A 860 27.25 -27.38 -4.64
N PHE A 861 27.83 -26.27 -5.10
CA PHE A 861 29.21 -25.89 -4.78
C PHE A 861 29.29 -24.44 -4.34
N ASN A 862 30.17 -24.13 -3.38
CA ASN A 862 30.42 -22.75 -3.00
C ASN A 862 31.36 -22.05 -4.01
N ALA A 863 31.62 -20.75 -3.83
CA ALA A 863 32.47 -19.95 -4.71
C ALA A 863 33.91 -20.47 -4.90
N ASN A 864 34.38 -21.30 -3.96
CA ASN A 864 35.70 -21.94 -3.97
C ASN A 864 35.69 -23.31 -4.66
N GLY A 865 34.55 -23.75 -5.20
CA GLY A 865 34.40 -25.06 -5.84
C GLY A 865 34.30 -26.23 -4.85
N VAL A 866 34.04 -25.96 -3.57
CA VAL A 866 33.84 -27.01 -2.56
C VAL A 866 32.37 -27.40 -2.52
N ALA A 867 32.10 -28.70 -2.54
CA ALA A 867 30.74 -29.24 -2.43
C ALA A 867 30.08 -28.80 -1.12
N VAL A 868 28.82 -28.40 -1.20
CA VAL A 868 27.95 -28.09 -0.05
C VAL A 868 26.69 -28.96 -0.12
N SER A 869 25.76 -28.78 0.81
CA SER A 869 24.52 -29.55 0.84
C SER A 869 23.74 -29.39 -0.46
N ALA A 870 23.49 -30.52 -1.15
CA ALA A 870 22.68 -30.58 -2.36
C ALA A 870 21.33 -29.88 -2.15
N GLN A 871 20.85 -29.19 -3.18
CA GLN A 871 19.61 -28.43 -3.14
C GLN A 871 18.70 -28.86 -4.28
N ILE A 872 17.40 -28.57 -4.13
CA ILE A 872 16.40 -28.89 -5.15
C ILE A 872 16.48 -27.84 -6.25
N PHE A 873 16.90 -28.26 -7.44
CA PHE A 873 16.99 -27.40 -8.63
C PHE A 873 16.42 -28.12 -9.86
N PRO A 874 16.14 -27.38 -10.95
CA PRO A 874 15.87 -27.99 -12.25
C PRO A 874 17.05 -28.88 -12.67
N GLN A 875 16.86 -30.19 -12.76
CA GLN A 875 17.93 -31.10 -13.15
C GLN A 875 17.87 -31.42 -14.63
N LYS A 876 16.68 -31.63 -15.17
CA LYS A 876 16.54 -32.19 -16.52
C LYS A 876 15.40 -31.52 -17.26
N THR A 877 15.70 -30.99 -18.44
CA THR A 877 14.70 -30.48 -19.39
C THR A 877 14.55 -31.48 -20.53
N SER A 878 13.32 -31.85 -20.84
CA SER A 878 12.97 -32.71 -21.96
C SER A 878 11.88 -32.08 -22.81
N GLU A 879 11.94 -32.31 -24.11
CA GLU A 879 11.00 -31.76 -25.08
C GLU A 879 10.53 -32.84 -26.06
N ALA A 880 9.29 -32.74 -26.53
CA ALA A 880 8.79 -33.53 -27.64
C ALA A 880 8.09 -32.64 -28.66
N LYS A 881 8.15 -33.06 -29.93
CA LYS A 881 7.33 -32.51 -31.01
C LYS A 881 6.22 -33.50 -31.34
N GLY A 882 4.99 -33.03 -31.46
CA GLY A 882 3.87 -33.93 -31.71
C GLY A 882 3.64 -34.92 -30.56
N ASN A 883 3.27 -36.14 -30.92
CA ASN A 883 3.10 -37.27 -30.00
C ASN A 883 4.39 -38.09 -29.82
N ASN A 884 5.54 -37.57 -30.23
CA ASN A 884 6.81 -38.27 -30.03
C ASN A 884 7.12 -38.38 -28.52
N SER A 885 7.97 -39.34 -28.17
CA SER A 885 8.48 -39.44 -26.81
C SER A 885 9.30 -38.20 -26.43
N LEU A 886 9.30 -37.84 -25.15
CA LEU A 886 10.13 -36.76 -24.62
C LEU A 886 11.61 -37.11 -24.79
N GLU A 887 12.34 -36.25 -25.49
CA GLU A 887 13.79 -36.33 -25.63
C GLU A 887 14.45 -35.34 -24.69
N THR A 888 15.53 -35.77 -24.05
CA THR A 888 16.28 -34.92 -23.11
C THR A 888 17.07 -33.87 -23.87
N THR A 889 16.80 -32.59 -23.62
CA THR A 889 17.50 -31.48 -24.28
C THR A 889 18.66 -30.96 -23.43
N LEU A 890 18.51 -30.99 -22.10
CA LEU A 890 19.52 -30.52 -21.16
C LEU A 890 19.45 -31.32 -19.84
N VAL A 891 20.60 -31.73 -19.34
CA VAL A 891 20.79 -32.25 -17.98
C VAL A 891 21.79 -31.33 -17.28
N VAL A 892 21.41 -30.81 -16.12
CA VAL A 892 22.30 -30.01 -15.27
C VAL A 892 22.92 -30.91 -14.21
N ASP A 893 24.25 -30.98 -14.24
CA ASP A 893 25.04 -31.85 -13.39
C ASP A 893 25.42 -31.15 -12.07
N LYS A 894 25.65 -29.84 -12.12
CA LYS A 894 26.17 -29.06 -10.98
C LYS A 894 25.57 -27.66 -10.97
N TYR A 895 25.22 -27.22 -9.77
CA TYR A 895 24.86 -25.83 -9.48
C TYR A 895 25.88 -25.21 -8.51
N ASP A 896 25.95 -23.88 -8.49
CA ASP A 896 26.52 -23.18 -7.34
C ASP A 896 25.47 -23.05 -6.22
N ILE A 897 25.89 -22.55 -5.06
CA ILE A 897 25.01 -22.32 -3.90
C ILE A 897 23.94 -21.23 -4.14
N ASP A 898 24.07 -20.46 -5.22
CA ASP A 898 23.18 -19.36 -5.59
C ASP A 898 22.16 -19.78 -6.67
N GLY A 899 22.22 -21.03 -7.14
CA GLY A 899 21.33 -21.59 -8.14
C GLY A 899 21.74 -21.33 -9.59
N HIS A 900 22.99 -20.91 -9.83
CA HIS A 900 23.53 -20.81 -11.17
C HIS A 900 24.11 -22.15 -11.64
N ILE A 901 23.91 -22.46 -12.93
CA ILE A 901 24.43 -23.68 -13.56
C ILE A 901 25.96 -23.62 -13.60
N LEU A 902 26.67 -24.61 -13.08
CA LEU A 902 28.13 -24.73 -13.22
C LEU A 902 28.53 -25.73 -14.32
N LYS A 903 27.77 -26.83 -14.46
CA LYS A 903 27.99 -27.86 -15.47
C LYS A 903 26.66 -28.43 -15.93
N ALA A 904 26.49 -28.55 -17.23
CA ALA A 904 25.36 -29.21 -17.86
C ALA A 904 25.78 -29.92 -19.15
N HIS A 905 24.98 -30.85 -19.64
CA HIS A 905 25.19 -31.51 -20.91
C HIS A 905 23.88 -31.76 -21.66
N ASN A 906 24.00 -31.95 -22.98
CA ASN A 906 22.89 -32.41 -23.80
C ASN A 906 22.99 -33.92 -24.09
N ASN A 907 21.94 -34.50 -24.68
CA ASN A 907 21.90 -35.92 -25.02
C ASN A 907 22.93 -36.36 -26.10
N THR A 908 23.54 -35.42 -26.83
CA THR A 908 24.58 -35.70 -27.84
C THR A 908 26.00 -35.73 -27.27
N GLY A 909 26.17 -35.54 -25.96
CA GLY A 909 27.47 -35.56 -25.29
C GLY A 909 28.24 -34.23 -25.35
N ASN A 910 27.58 -33.12 -25.70
CA ASN A 910 28.15 -31.78 -25.59
C ASN A 910 27.90 -31.22 -24.19
N TYR A 911 28.98 -30.78 -23.54
CA TYR A 911 28.98 -30.18 -22.22
C TYR A 911 29.08 -28.66 -22.29
N ILE A 912 28.43 -28.01 -21.33
CA ILE A 912 28.44 -26.58 -21.09
C ILE A 912 28.92 -26.36 -19.66
N TYR A 913 29.97 -25.55 -19.50
CA TYR A 913 30.48 -25.14 -18.20
C TYR A 913 30.34 -23.64 -18.05
N TYR A 914 29.95 -23.18 -16.87
CA TYR A 914 29.98 -21.77 -16.51
C TYR A 914 30.81 -21.56 -15.25
N TYR A 915 31.54 -20.46 -15.24
CA TYR A 915 32.26 -19.99 -14.06
C TYR A 915 31.90 -18.55 -13.80
N TYR A 916 31.66 -18.24 -12.53
CA TYR A 916 31.16 -16.94 -12.07
C TYR A 916 32.25 -16.19 -11.30
N GLY A 917 32.24 -14.86 -11.44
CA GLY A 917 33.09 -13.91 -10.72
C GLY A 917 32.24 -12.78 -10.13
N TYR A 918 32.90 -11.73 -9.63
CA TYR A 918 32.22 -10.58 -9.00
C TYR A 918 31.29 -11.01 -7.85
N ASN A 919 31.83 -11.77 -6.89
CA ASN A 919 31.06 -12.40 -5.82
C ASN A 919 29.89 -13.28 -6.33
N ASN A 920 30.18 -14.12 -7.34
CA ASN A 920 29.23 -15.00 -8.03
C ASN A 920 28.04 -14.31 -8.73
N LEU A 921 28.08 -13.00 -8.96
CA LEU A 921 26.97 -12.29 -9.61
C LEU A 921 26.95 -12.45 -11.13
N TYR A 922 28.10 -12.62 -11.77
CA TYR A 922 28.20 -12.59 -13.23
C TYR A 922 29.05 -13.73 -13.80
N PRO A 923 28.61 -14.37 -14.90
CA PRO A 923 29.40 -15.41 -15.57
C PRO A 923 30.62 -14.78 -16.24
N ILE A 924 31.83 -15.18 -15.84
CA ILE A 924 33.10 -14.68 -16.39
C ILE A 924 33.67 -15.58 -17.48
N LEU A 925 33.20 -16.83 -17.57
CA LEU A 925 33.61 -17.81 -18.56
C LEU A 925 32.46 -18.78 -18.84
N LYS A 926 32.18 -19.01 -20.12
CA LYS A 926 31.36 -20.11 -20.65
C LYS A 926 32.25 -20.99 -21.52
N ILE A 927 32.22 -22.31 -21.31
CA ILE A 927 32.94 -23.30 -22.13
C ILE A 927 31.92 -24.26 -22.74
N GLU A 928 32.02 -24.52 -24.04
CA GLU A 928 31.17 -25.47 -24.78
C GLU A 928 32.05 -26.45 -25.57
N GLY A 929 31.76 -27.75 -25.49
CA GLY A 929 32.51 -28.79 -26.23
C GLY A 929 32.37 -30.19 -25.63
N VAL A 930 33.37 -31.04 -25.86
CA VAL A 930 33.46 -32.37 -25.26
C VAL A 930 33.69 -32.30 -23.74
N GLU A 931 33.40 -33.38 -23.02
CA GLU A 931 33.63 -33.42 -21.57
C GLU A 931 35.10 -33.14 -21.21
N ILE A 932 35.30 -32.30 -20.20
CA ILE A 932 36.61 -32.04 -19.61
C ILE A 932 36.88 -33.13 -18.56
N ALA A 933 37.85 -34.02 -18.86
CA ALA A 933 38.17 -35.17 -18.00
C ALA A 933 38.66 -34.79 -16.59
N ASP A 934 39.41 -33.69 -16.47
CA ASP A 934 39.88 -33.15 -15.18
C ASP A 934 39.56 -31.65 -15.07
N GLU A 935 38.43 -31.33 -14.43
CA GLU A 935 38.00 -29.95 -14.19
C GLU A 935 38.97 -29.17 -13.26
N SER A 936 39.78 -29.87 -12.45
CA SER A 936 40.71 -29.22 -11.50
C SER A 936 41.87 -28.52 -12.22
N SER A 937 42.27 -29.04 -13.38
CA SER A 937 43.35 -28.50 -14.22
C SER A 937 43.09 -27.06 -14.70
N ILE A 938 41.83 -26.66 -14.88
CA ILE A 938 41.43 -25.33 -15.34
C ILE A 938 41.09 -24.41 -14.16
N LEU A 939 40.72 -24.97 -13.01
CA LEU A 939 40.28 -24.21 -11.85
C LEU A 939 41.34 -23.23 -11.33
N SER A 940 42.63 -23.59 -11.40
CA SER A 940 43.74 -22.68 -11.06
C SER A 940 43.76 -21.43 -11.94
N ASN A 941 43.58 -21.59 -13.25
CA ASN A 941 43.52 -20.47 -14.19
C ASN A 941 42.31 -19.57 -13.93
N ILE A 942 41.18 -20.15 -13.56
CA ILE A 942 39.96 -19.43 -13.23
C ILE A 942 40.11 -18.68 -11.90
N ASN A 943 40.69 -19.29 -10.89
CA ASN A 943 40.93 -18.64 -9.59
C ASN A 943 41.88 -17.43 -9.74
N THR A 944 42.91 -17.56 -10.58
CA THR A 944 43.78 -16.45 -10.95
C THR A 944 42.98 -15.34 -11.64
N LEU A 945 42.11 -15.69 -12.61
CA LEU A 945 41.24 -14.71 -13.26
C LEU A 945 40.29 -14.02 -12.26
N LYS A 946 39.67 -14.77 -11.34
CA LYS A 946 38.81 -14.20 -10.28
C LYS A 946 39.58 -13.22 -9.40
N ALA A 947 40.80 -13.56 -8.99
CA ALA A 947 41.65 -12.68 -8.19
C ALA A 947 41.99 -11.39 -8.93
N LEU A 948 42.36 -11.48 -10.21
CA LEU A 948 42.63 -10.31 -11.06
C LEU A 948 41.39 -9.42 -11.20
N LEU A 949 40.21 -10.00 -11.41
CA LEU A 949 38.94 -9.26 -11.52
C LEU A 949 38.50 -8.60 -10.20
N ALA A 950 39.05 -9.03 -9.06
CA ALA A 950 38.77 -8.48 -7.74
C ALA A 950 39.76 -7.38 -7.30
N THR A 951 40.79 -7.08 -8.09
CA THR A 951 41.76 -6.01 -7.78
C THR A 951 41.19 -4.61 -7.99
N ASP A 952 41.65 -3.65 -7.19
CA ASP A 952 41.32 -2.22 -7.34
C ASP A 952 42.63 -1.38 -7.31
N PRO A 953 43.03 -0.71 -8.41
CA PRO A 953 42.40 -0.73 -9.73
C PRO A 953 42.64 -2.04 -10.49
N VAL A 954 41.72 -2.37 -11.40
CA VAL A 954 41.79 -3.58 -12.22
C VAL A 954 42.90 -3.50 -13.28
N ASP A 955 43.79 -4.52 -13.35
CA ASP A 955 44.78 -4.67 -14.42
C ASP A 955 44.22 -5.45 -15.62
N TYR A 956 43.71 -4.71 -16.61
CA TYR A 956 43.15 -5.30 -17.84
C TYR A 956 44.18 -6.01 -18.73
N THR A 957 45.48 -5.71 -18.59
CA THR A 957 46.53 -6.38 -19.37
C THR A 957 46.71 -7.80 -18.85
N GLN A 958 46.82 -7.95 -17.52
CA GLN A 958 46.91 -9.26 -16.88
C GLN A 958 45.63 -10.08 -17.09
N ILE A 959 44.45 -9.46 -17.03
CA ILE A 959 43.19 -10.14 -17.33
C ILE A 959 43.20 -10.70 -18.76
N LYS A 960 43.55 -9.89 -19.76
CA LYS A 960 43.62 -10.35 -21.15
C LYS A 960 44.61 -11.49 -21.34
N GLN A 961 45.78 -11.39 -20.69
CA GLN A 961 46.77 -12.47 -20.74
C GLN A 961 46.21 -13.75 -20.12
N GLN A 962 45.56 -13.66 -18.95
CA GLN A 962 45.00 -14.82 -18.29
C GLN A 962 43.82 -15.43 -19.05
N GLN A 963 42.99 -14.62 -19.71
CA GLN A 963 41.95 -15.09 -20.63
C GLN A 963 42.56 -15.84 -21.83
N SER A 964 43.69 -15.36 -22.38
CA SER A 964 44.43 -16.07 -23.42
C SER A 964 44.98 -17.41 -22.93
N ASN A 965 45.53 -17.45 -21.71
CA ASN A 965 46.02 -18.69 -21.10
C ASN A 965 44.90 -19.74 -20.98
N ILE A 966 43.69 -19.31 -20.57
CA ILE A 966 42.51 -20.20 -20.50
C ILE A 966 42.15 -20.74 -21.88
N ILE A 967 42.02 -19.88 -22.89
CA ILE A 967 41.66 -20.32 -24.26
C ILE A 967 42.70 -21.31 -24.79
N ASN A 968 44.00 -21.01 -24.62
CA ASN A 968 45.09 -21.86 -25.11
C ASN A 968 45.14 -23.23 -24.39
N SER A 969 44.69 -23.31 -23.14
CA SER A 969 44.57 -24.58 -22.41
C SER A 969 43.41 -25.46 -22.88
N LEU A 970 42.50 -24.92 -23.70
CA LEU A 970 41.27 -25.56 -24.15
C LEU A 970 41.08 -25.46 -25.68
N PRO A 971 42.03 -25.96 -26.49
CA PRO A 971 42.04 -25.75 -27.95
C PRO A 971 40.87 -26.45 -28.67
N SER A 972 40.26 -27.46 -28.07
CA SER A 972 39.11 -28.21 -28.60
C SER A 972 37.75 -27.65 -28.16
N HIS A 973 37.71 -26.54 -27.41
CA HIS A 973 36.50 -26.01 -26.82
C HIS A 973 36.22 -24.57 -27.25
N MET A 974 34.94 -24.22 -27.29
CA MET A 974 34.48 -22.85 -27.50
C MET A 974 34.39 -22.15 -26.16
N CYS A 975 35.26 -21.17 -25.93
CA CYS A 975 35.28 -20.32 -24.75
C CYS A 975 34.72 -18.94 -25.07
N THR A 976 33.80 -18.47 -24.23
CA THR A 976 33.35 -17.08 -24.21
C THR A 976 33.65 -16.50 -22.84
N LEU A 977 34.53 -15.49 -22.78
CA LEU A 977 34.96 -14.85 -21.54
C LEU A 977 34.37 -13.45 -21.44
N TYR A 978 33.94 -13.10 -20.25
CA TYR A 978 33.24 -11.85 -19.99
C TYR A 978 33.96 -11.04 -18.90
N THR A 979 33.99 -9.73 -19.07
CA THR A 979 34.23 -8.80 -17.97
C THR A 979 33.01 -7.91 -17.79
N PHE A 980 32.81 -7.39 -16.58
CA PHE A 980 31.66 -6.56 -16.23
C PHE A 980 32.13 -5.28 -15.58
N LYS A 981 31.40 -4.20 -15.85
CA LYS A 981 31.42 -3.01 -15.01
C LYS A 981 30.21 -3.12 -14.06
N PRO A 982 30.41 -3.34 -12.75
CA PRO A 982 29.29 -3.50 -11.82
C PRO A 982 28.31 -2.33 -11.91
N SER A 983 27.01 -2.63 -11.77
CA SER A 983 25.87 -1.70 -11.96
C SER A 983 25.64 -1.17 -13.38
N TYR A 984 26.39 -1.66 -14.38
CA TYR A 984 26.16 -1.32 -15.79
C TYR A 984 25.88 -2.55 -16.65
N GLY A 985 26.79 -3.52 -16.61
CA GLY A 985 26.70 -4.72 -17.42
C GLY A 985 28.06 -5.16 -17.97
N VAL A 986 28.02 -5.98 -19.01
CA VAL A 986 29.21 -6.51 -19.69
C VAL A 986 30.09 -5.35 -20.17
N SER A 987 31.36 -5.30 -19.78
CA SER A 987 32.34 -4.35 -20.29
C SER A 987 33.14 -4.90 -21.47
N SER A 988 33.38 -6.21 -21.51
CA SER A 988 33.97 -6.86 -22.68
C SER A 988 33.54 -8.31 -22.84
N ILE A 989 33.51 -8.79 -24.09
CA ILE A 989 33.36 -10.20 -24.43
C ILE A 989 34.56 -10.63 -25.27
N ARG A 990 35.18 -11.75 -24.93
CA ARG A 990 36.27 -12.35 -25.70
C ARG A 990 35.90 -13.78 -26.10
N TYR A 991 36.15 -14.11 -27.37
CA TYR A 991 35.84 -15.42 -27.94
C TYR A 991 37.12 -16.24 -28.18
N SER A 992 37.01 -17.56 -28.32
CA SER A 992 38.12 -18.45 -28.73
C SER A 992 38.79 -18.03 -30.05
N SER A 993 38.06 -17.34 -30.93
CA SER A 993 38.62 -16.80 -32.18
C SER A 993 39.63 -15.66 -31.98
N GLY A 994 39.79 -15.16 -30.75
CA GLY A 994 40.64 -14.02 -30.43
C GLY A 994 39.97 -12.65 -30.58
N ILE A 995 38.74 -12.61 -31.11
CA ILE A 995 37.93 -11.39 -31.23
C ILE A 995 37.55 -10.89 -29.84
N ILE A 996 37.65 -9.57 -29.63
CA ILE A 996 37.22 -8.90 -28.40
C ILE A 996 36.24 -7.78 -28.73
N GLU A 997 35.10 -7.79 -28.07
CA GLU A 997 34.12 -6.72 -28.10
C GLU A 997 34.19 -5.91 -26.81
N TYR A 998 34.17 -4.58 -26.90
CA TYR A 998 34.11 -3.66 -25.77
C TYR A 998 32.79 -2.90 -25.75
N TYR A 999 32.13 -2.91 -24.60
CA TYR A 999 30.79 -2.36 -24.40
C TYR A 999 30.90 -1.08 -23.57
N ASN A 1000 30.54 0.05 -24.18
CA ASN A 1000 30.70 1.38 -23.59
C ASN A 1000 29.36 1.94 -23.15
N TYR A 1001 29.28 2.43 -21.93
CA TYR A 1001 28.06 2.95 -21.32
C TYR A 1001 28.15 4.45 -21.02
N ASP A 1002 27.01 5.13 -21.00
CA ASP A 1002 26.91 6.50 -20.50
C ASP A 1002 26.88 6.54 -18.97
N SER A 1003 26.84 7.75 -18.40
CA SER A 1003 26.76 7.92 -16.94
C SER A 1003 25.50 7.31 -16.32
N LEU A 1004 24.42 7.11 -17.09
CA LEU A 1004 23.17 6.46 -16.65
C LEU A 1004 23.18 4.95 -16.81
N GLY A 1005 24.26 4.39 -17.38
CA GLY A 1005 24.39 2.97 -17.58
C GLY A 1005 23.72 2.40 -18.80
N ARG A 1006 23.45 3.25 -19.77
CA ARG A 1006 22.88 2.86 -21.05
C ARG A 1006 24.02 2.62 -22.04
N LEU A 1007 23.98 1.50 -22.76
CA LEU A 1007 24.98 1.09 -23.74
C LEU A 1007 25.02 2.07 -24.94
N ILE A 1008 26.06 2.88 -25.05
CA ILE A 1008 26.24 3.83 -26.14
C ILE A 1008 26.71 3.11 -27.41
N ASN A 1009 27.71 2.25 -27.28
CA ASN A 1009 28.29 1.54 -28.42
C ASN A 1009 29.04 0.28 -28.00
N VAL A 1010 29.25 -0.58 -29.00
CA VAL A 1010 30.12 -1.75 -28.96
C VAL A 1010 31.22 -1.57 -29.99
N LYS A 1011 32.47 -1.77 -29.59
CA LYS A 1011 33.66 -1.65 -30.46
C LYS A 1011 34.46 -2.95 -30.47
N ASP A 1012 35.21 -3.20 -31.54
CA ASP A 1012 36.17 -4.32 -31.59
C ASP A 1012 37.51 -3.98 -30.94
N GLN A 1013 38.45 -4.94 -30.97
CA GLN A 1013 39.81 -4.77 -30.43
C GLN A 1013 40.65 -3.67 -31.09
N ASN A 1014 40.31 -3.25 -32.30
CA ASN A 1014 40.99 -2.18 -33.04
C ASN A 1014 40.28 -0.82 -32.87
N GLY A 1015 39.26 -0.76 -32.01
CA GLY A 1015 38.46 0.45 -31.79
C GLY A 1015 37.42 0.72 -32.89
N LYS A 1016 37.22 -0.22 -33.83
CA LYS A 1016 36.20 -0.10 -34.88
C LYS A 1016 34.82 -0.25 -34.25
N LEU A 1017 33.91 0.65 -34.60
CA LEU A 1017 32.52 0.58 -34.15
C LEU A 1017 31.81 -0.63 -34.78
N LEU A 1018 31.31 -1.54 -33.94
CA LEU A 1018 30.50 -2.69 -34.35
C LEU A 1018 29.01 -2.38 -34.28
N LYS A 1019 28.62 -1.67 -33.22
CA LYS A 1019 27.23 -1.28 -32.97
C LYS A 1019 27.19 0.05 -32.25
N SER A 1020 26.27 0.92 -32.63
CA SER A 1020 25.92 2.12 -31.86
C SER A 1020 24.44 2.06 -31.48
N LYS A 1021 24.12 2.61 -30.31
CA LYS A 1021 22.74 2.88 -29.91
C LYS A 1021 22.59 4.36 -29.60
N THR A 1022 21.55 4.93 -30.17
CA THR A 1022 21.00 6.21 -29.73
C THR A 1022 19.75 5.92 -28.91
N TYR A 1023 19.59 6.66 -27.81
CA TYR A 1023 18.45 6.51 -26.93
C TYR A 1023 17.53 7.71 -27.11
N GLU A 1024 16.43 7.51 -27.81
CA GLU A 1024 15.28 8.41 -27.74
C GLU A 1024 14.49 8.02 -26.49
N ILE A 1025 14.43 8.91 -25.51
CA ILE A 1025 13.60 8.68 -24.34
C ILE A 1025 12.16 8.94 -24.78
N LYS A 1026 11.40 7.86 -24.95
CA LYS A 1026 9.94 7.92 -25.04
C LYS A 1026 9.42 8.38 -23.68
N SER A 1027 8.84 9.56 -23.59
CA SER A 1027 7.94 9.89 -22.50
C SER A 1027 6.78 8.88 -22.58
N GLN A 1028 6.64 8.02 -21.56
CA GLN A 1028 5.48 7.13 -21.47
C GLN A 1028 4.27 7.93 -21.00
#